data_AF-D5RPP8-F1
#
_entry.id   AF-D5RPP8-F1
#
_cell.length_a   1.000
_cell.length_b   1.000
_cell.length_c   1.000
_cell.angle_alpha   90.00
_cell.angle_beta   90.00
_cell.angle_gamma   90.00
#
_symmetry.space_group_name_H-M   'P 1'
#
loop_
_entity.id
_entity.type
_entity.pdbx_description
1 polymer ?
#
loop_
_entity_poly.entity_id
_entity_poly.type
_entity_poly.pdbx_seq_one_letter_code
_entity_poly.pdbx_strand_id
1 'polypeptide(L)'
;MDAQGKPTALQSWIAPQFGWSLVPDIFVVDVPLSDPDAVEFISTGVREVTVIGNKKILPVLLMMGIGSLQHALMGAVWDRQQLRPSVRRLRNGTKVVAYCWGAFLCPADERLLLLVGRSKSADPSPWLDPDLKAAADAAFQQHCATVAAFEEEMRRQKEKDEALVSKHPEMASVMAKAASLRWPPPRPVVTAECLRAELPVAVTFAVSRGRGTGHLDTLAIKAIAASNAAPSRDGSYIGVVPSDSRPRTRGLVTWTPHNGLPAYPEIRCALQARLPAAFRRPLNNGLARPKLDSTFSSDSAGGLTHGDRDPPENMQELSDIRLDLPDADRQREGLDAERTEVGFDAIAWYQPHHQWTNGTWGIYFDARKLDVLAYSLHQDFMSRGVRVPQGFAAFLAFNLTYAHEMFHARVEATLSWLELTAMQPRFLRYGIGVYDALRETPEWFEEALANWTAWQWFKSDVVQSLVARWTSRQSGVDRIVEAALDLSPPGYRDWRVGAATSAWRTFATQLVTGKPKPGLPRIGLPVESVLLGPLAYDFRPTDVPLRFVGRGVIADVLQSRPASLNVPSRREIERALKHFGHRLDPSGGKGSHEQWTGPDNRAFYLPKRDPVSPGVFKTFLHHLGIDKATYIHGVRPRL
;
A
#
# COMPACT_ATOMS: atom_id res chain seq x y z
N MET A 1 -3.56 26.54 12.52
CA MET A 1 -3.49 26.98 13.94
C MET A 1 -4.78 26.52 14.56
N ASP A 2 -4.75 25.80 15.67
CA ASP A 2 -5.97 25.58 16.45
C ASP A 2 -6.49 26.93 17.00
N ALA A 3 -7.67 26.93 17.62
CA ALA A 3 -8.23 28.13 18.27
C ALA A 3 -7.30 28.75 19.34
N GLN A 4 -6.18 28.09 19.67
CA GLN A 4 -5.18 28.49 20.65
C GLN A 4 -3.84 28.91 20.01
N GLY A 5 -3.74 29.01 18.68
CA GLY A 5 -2.52 29.47 18.01
C GLY A 5 -1.37 28.45 18.01
N LYS A 6 -1.60 27.18 18.39
CA LYS A 6 -0.57 26.15 18.31
C LYS A 6 -0.44 25.63 16.87
N PRO A 7 0.78 25.31 16.43
CA PRO A 7 0.98 24.67 15.14
C PRO A 7 0.20 23.35 15.11
N THR A 8 -0.65 23.18 14.11
CA THR A 8 -1.41 21.95 13.92
C THR A 8 -0.41 20.82 13.72
N ALA A 9 -0.30 19.91 14.68
CA ALA A 9 0.51 18.71 14.53
C ALA A 9 -0.25 17.69 13.68
N LEU A 10 0.47 16.91 12.88
CA LEU A 10 -0.12 15.76 12.21
C LEU A 10 -0.68 14.81 13.26
N GLN A 11 -1.96 14.47 13.16
CA GLN A 11 -2.65 13.61 14.12
C GLN A 11 -2.31 12.13 13.88
N SER A 12 -1.04 11.77 14.01
CA SER A 12 -0.58 10.37 13.93
C SER A 12 0.63 10.12 14.81
N TRP A 13 0.71 8.92 15.40
CA TRP A 13 1.93 8.45 16.08
C TRP A 13 3.00 7.95 15.11
N ILE A 14 2.64 7.68 13.86
CA ILE A 14 3.57 7.20 12.85
C ILE A 14 4.39 8.40 12.35
N ALA A 15 5.71 8.26 12.38
CA ALA A 15 6.60 9.25 11.78
C ALA A 15 6.37 9.29 10.25
N PRO A 16 6.00 10.44 9.67
CA PRO A 16 5.70 10.53 8.24
C PRO A 16 6.96 10.29 7.40
N GLN A 17 6.77 9.62 6.26
CA GLN A 17 7.81 9.28 5.30
C GLN A 17 7.42 9.81 3.93
N PHE A 18 8.28 10.65 3.36
CA PHE A 18 8.01 11.31 2.09
C PHE A 18 8.91 10.75 0.99
N GLY A 19 8.28 10.24 -0.08
CA GLY A 19 8.95 10.01 -1.35
C GLY A 19 8.85 11.25 -2.23
N TRP A 20 9.92 12.04 -2.33
CA TRP A 20 9.94 13.25 -3.15
C TRP A 20 10.44 12.98 -4.57
N SER A 21 9.69 13.48 -5.56
CA SER A 21 10.14 13.57 -6.95
C SER A 21 10.41 15.02 -7.32
N LEU A 22 11.62 15.29 -7.79
CA LEU A 22 11.99 16.59 -8.37
C LEU A 22 11.79 16.51 -9.87
N VAL A 23 10.81 17.25 -10.39
CA VAL A 23 10.42 17.16 -11.80
C VAL A 23 10.56 18.54 -12.43
N PRO A 24 11.25 18.71 -13.56
CA PRO A 24 11.32 19.98 -14.26
C PRO A 24 9.99 20.30 -14.96
N ASP A 25 9.77 21.58 -15.28
CA ASP A 25 8.69 22.01 -16.18
C ASP A 25 7.25 21.63 -15.78
N ILE A 26 7.03 21.42 -14.47
CA ILE A 26 5.71 21.19 -13.89
C ILE A 26 5.30 22.33 -12.94
N PHE A 27 4.00 22.51 -12.76
CA PHE A 27 3.42 23.42 -11.79
C PHE A 27 2.01 22.93 -11.39
N VAL A 28 1.46 23.48 -10.31
CA VAL A 28 0.14 23.11 -9.80
C VAL A 28 -0.85 24.24 -10.07
N VAL A 29 -1.99 23.88 -10.66
CA VAL A 29 -3.15 24.73 -10.88
C VAL A 29 -4.26 24.30 -9.92
N ASP A 30 -5.04 25.26 -9.44
CA ASP A 30 -6.06 25.05 -8.41
C ASP A 30 -7.40 25.61 -8.91
N VAL A 31 -8.36 24.73 -9.16
CA VAL A 31 -9.65 25.07 -9.80
C VAL A 31 -10.83 24.50 -9.00
N PRO A 32 -12.04 25.08 -9.10
CA PRO A 32 -13.24 24.47 -8.55
C PRO A 32 -13.51 23.08 -9.15
N LEU A 33 -14.10 22.16 -8.39
CA LEU A 33 -14.61 20.89 -8.95
C LEU A 33 -15.68 21.10 -10.02
N SER A 34 -16.41 22.22 -9.95
CA SER A 34 -17.42 22.63 -10.93
C SER A 34 -16.84 23.23 -12.21
N ASP A 35 -15.51 23.28 -12.36
CA ASP A 35 -14.89 23.76 -13.60
C ASP A 35 -15.24 22.85 -14.79
N PRO A 36 -15.85 23.40 -15.86
CA PRO A 36 -16.37 22.61 -16.98
C PRO A 36 -15.27 21.97 -17.83
N ASP A 37 -14.04 22.47 -17.74
CA ASP A 37 -12.95 22.00 -18.59
C ASP A 37 -12.05 20.97 -17.90
N ALA A 38 -12.25 20.73 -16.61
CA ALA A 38 -11.40 19.85 -15.82
C ALA A 38 -11.47 18.40 -16.31
N VAL A 39 -12.68 17.88 -16.54
CA VAL A 39 -12.90 16.49 -16.98
C VAL A 39 -12.31 16.26 -18.37
N GLU A 40 -12.55 17.19 -19.31
CA GLU A 40 -11.92 17.15 -20.63
C GLU A 40 -10.40 17.15 -20.54
N PHE A 41 -9.81 17.99 -19.69
CA PHE A 41 -8.36 18.07 -19.57
C PHE A 41 -7.73 16.81 -18.96
N ILE A 42 -8.39 16.19 -17.99
CA ILE A 42 -7.98 14.90 -17.43
C ILE A 42 -8.11 13.79 -18.49
N SER A 43 -9.23 13.74 -19.21
CA SER A 43 -9.51 12.74 -20.23
C SER A 43 -8.58 12.85 -21.46
N THR A 44 -8.45 14.03 -22.04
CA THR A 44 -7.61 14.23 -23.24
C THR A 44 -6.12 14.25 -22.89
N GLY A 45 -5.78 14.59 -21.64
CA GLY A 45 -4.41 14.75 -21.16
C GLY A 45 -3.70 15.99 -21.69
N VAL A 46 -4.35 16.79 -22.55
CA VAL A 46 -3.73 17.94 -23.22
C VAL A 46 -4.73 19.08 -23.38
N ARG A 47 -4.24 20.33 -23.32
CA ARG A 47 -5.05 21.50 -23.63
C ARG A 47 -4.25 22.55 -24.37
N GLU A 48 -4.79 23.01 -25.50
CA GLU A 48 -4.20 24.11 -26.26
C GLU A 48 -4.67 25.46 -25.70
N VAL A 49 -3.72 26.32 -25.37
CA VAL A 49 -3.95 27.69 -24.90
C VAL A 49 -3.47 28.65 -25.97
N THR A 50 -4.38 29.43 -26.52
CA THR A 50 -4.03 30.46 -27.51
C THR A 50 -3.58 31.74 -26.81
N VAL A 51 -2.36 32.17 -27.11
CA VAL A 51 -1.76 33.39 -26.54
C VAL A 51 -2.52 34.62 -27.02
N ILE A 52 -3.12 35.35 -26.08
CA ILE A 52 -3.76 36.65 -26.34
C ILE A 52 -2.78 37.76 -25.95
N GLY A 53 -2.51 38.69 -26.88
CA GLY A 53 -1.53 39.76 -26.68
C GLY A 53 -1.71 40.53 -25.37
N ASN A 54 -0.59 40.92 -24.73
CA ASN A 54 -0.53 41.44 -23.36
C ASN A 54 -1.45 42.66 -23.08
N LYS A 55 -1.75 43.50 -24.08
CA LYS A 55 -2.68 44.63 -23.92
C LYS A 55 -4.16 44.21 -23.82
N LYS A 56 -4.50 43.02 -24.31
CA LYS A 56 -5.88 42.49 -24.36
C LYS A 56 -6.14 41.40 -23.32
N ILE A 57 -5.11 40.91 -22.63
CA ILE A 57 -5.28 39.77 -21.71
C ILE A 57 -6.10 40.13 -20.48
N LEU A 58 -5.90 41.32 -19.89
CA LEU A 58 -6.58 41.68 -18.65
C LEU A 58 -8.11 41.76 -18.82
N PRO A 59 -8.65 42.42 -19.87
CA PRO A 59 -10.10 42.38 -20.15
C PRO A 59 -10.63 40.96 -20.38
N VAL A 60 -9.88 40.11 -21.09
CA VAL A 60 -10.32 38.73 -21.36
C VAL A 60 -10.32 37.88 -20.09
N LEU A 61 -9.27 38.00 -19.26
CA LEU A 61 -9.18 37.29 -17.98
C LEU A 61 -10.27 37.72 -17.00
N LEU A 62 -10.70 38.99 -17.04
CA LEU A 62 -11.82 39.50 -16.23
C LEU A 62 -13.19 38.98 -16.72
N MET A 63 -13.33 38.67 -18.01
CA MET A 63 -14.55 38.05 -18.55
C MET A 63 -14.59 36.54 -18.31
N MET A 64 -13.43 35.91 -18.06
CA MET A 64 -13.35 34.51 -17.64
C MET A 64 -13.64 34.40 -16.15
N GLY A 65 -14.39 33.37 -15.74
CA GLY A 65 -14.61 33.09 -14.33
C GLY A 65 -13.27 33.00 -13.59
N ILE A 66 -13.05 33.89 -12.61
CA ILE A 66 -11.81 33.92 -11.84
C ILE A 66 -11.62 32.56 -11.17
N GLY A 67 -10.45 31.97 -11.40
CA GLY A 67 -10.12 30.65 -10.85
C GLY A 67 -10.53 29.46 -11.73
N SER A 68 -11.03 29.69 -12.96
CA SER A 68 -11.22 28.59 -13.92
C SER A 68 -9.89 28.02 -14.43
N LEU A 69 -9.91 26.79 -14.94
CA LEU A 69 -8.76 26.14 -15.56
C LEU A 69 -8.24 26.99 -16.72
N GLN A 70 -9.13 27.48 -17.57
CA GLN A 70 -8.74 28.32 -18.70
C GLN A 70 -8.08 29.62 -18.23
N HIS A 71 -8.63 30.28 -17.20
CA HIS A 71 -8.03 31.49 -16.62
C HIS A 71 -6.62 31.21 -16.08
N ALA A 72 -6.46 30.12 -15.32
CA ALA A 72 -5.18 29.73 -14.75
C ALA A 72 -4.12 29.41 -15.81
N LEU A 73 -4.47 28.64 -16.85
CA LEU A 73 -3.56 28.29 -17.94
C LEU A 73 -3.20 29.50 -18.79
N MET A 74 -4.13 30.43 -19.02
CA MET A 74 -3.84 31.69 -19.71
C MET A 74 -2.86 32.57 -18.95
N GLY A 75 -2.97 32.63 -17.62
CA GLY A 75 -1.97 33.28 -16.77
C GLY A 75 -0.60 32.59 -16.86
N ALA A 76 -0.60 31.26 -16.80
CA ALA A 76 0.59 30.42 -16.87
C ALA A 76 1.42 30.61 -18.15
N VAL A 77 0.76 30.88 -19.28
CA VAL A 77 1.42 31.14 -20.59
C VAL A 77 2.35 32.36 -20.56
N TRP A 78 2.14 33.31 -19.65
CA TRP A 78 3.00 34.48 -19.51
C TRP A 78 4.10 34.31 -18.46
N ASP A 79 3.99 33.27 -17.63
CA ASP A 79 4.98 32.90 -16.63
C ASP A 79 6.05 31.95 -17.20
N ARG A 80 7.30 32.44 -17.21
CA ARG A 80 8.52 31.67 -17.57
C ARG A 80 8.76 30.45 -16.69
N GLN A 81 8.02 30.28 -15.61
CA GLN A 81 8.10 29.11 -14.74
C GLN A 81 6.96 28.12 -14.95
N GLN A 82 5.90 28.50 -15.68
CA GLN A 82 4.72 27.66 -15.86
C GLN A 82 4.58 27.19 -17.30
N LEU A 83 3.97 27.94 -18.22
CA LEU A 83 3.77 27.50 -19.62
C LEU A 83 4.52 28.34 -20.65
N ARG A 84 5.16 29.45 -20.27
CA ARG A 84 5.83 30.30 -21.25
C ARG A 84 7.04 29.57 -21.88
N PRO A 85 7.08 29.42 -23.22
CA PRO A 85 8.20 28.79 -23.92
C PRO A 85 9.51 29.56 -23.73
N SER A 86 10.63 28.84 -23.58
CA SER A 86 11.96 29.41 -23.32
C SER A 86 12.56 30.18 -24.51
N VAL A 87 12.17 29.85 -25.75
CA VAL A 87 12.98 30.16 -26.95
C VAL A 87 12.40 31.27 -27.84
N ARG A 88 11.14 31.72 -27.64
CA ARG A 88 10.49 32.68 -28.56
C ARG A 88 9.76 33.82 -27.86
N ARG A 89 9.78 35.01 -28.49
CA ARG A 89 8.80 36.07 -28.19
C ARG A 89 7.41 35.53 -28.56
N LEU A 90 6.55 35.38 -27.56
CA LEU A 90 5.16 34.98 -27.74
C LEU A 90 4.43 36.02 -28.61
N ARG A 91 3.96 35.62 -29.79
CA ARG A 91 3.11 36.45 -30.66
C ARG A 91 1.64 36.16 -30.36
N ASN A 92 0.78 37.15 -30.55
CA ASN A 92 -0.68 36.95 -30.49
C ASN A 92 -1.08 35.82 -31.45
N GLY A 93 -1.92 34.89 -30.98
CA GLY A 93 -2.34 33.70 -31.73
C GLY A 93 -1.39 32.50 -31.65
N THR A 94 -0.25 32.60 -30.96
CA THR A 94 0.62 31.42 -30.73
C THR A 94 -0.12 30.41 -29.86
N LYS A 95 -0.14 29.14 -30.27
CA LYS A 95 -0.70 28.04 -29.46
C LYS A 95 0.37 27.47 -28.54
N VAL A 96 0.05 27.32 -27.26
CA VAL A 96 0.89 26.69 -26.24
C VAL A 96 0.12 25.50 -25.68
N VAL A 97 0.76 24.34 -25.61
CA VAL A 97 0.12 23.11 -25.10
C VAL A 97 0.45 22.95 -23.62
N ALA A 98 -0.58 22.72 -22.82
CA ALA A 98 -0.48 22.27 -21.45
C ALA A 98 -0.76 20.76 -21.39
N TYR A 99 0.00 20.00 -20.62
CA TYR A 99 -0.19 18.57 -20.44
C TYR A 99 -0.69 18.28 -19.03
N CYS A 100 -1.73 17.46 -18.90
CA CYS A 100 -2.20 16.98 -17.61
C CYS A 100 -1.25 15.86 -17.13
N TRP A 101 -0.62 16.07 -15.99
CA TRP A 101 0.26 15.07 -15.37
C TRP A 101 -0.45 14.33 -14.24
N GLY A 102 -1.41 14.97 -13.56
CA GLY A 102 -2.16 14.40 -12.46
C GLY A 102 -3.29 15.30 -12.00
N ALA A 103 -4.26 14.72 -11.29
CA ALA A 103 -5.40 15.42 -10.75
C ALA A 103 -5.72 14.90 -9.35
N PHE A 104 -5.96 15.82 -8.41
CA PHE A 104 -6.08 15.49 -6.98
C PHE A 104 -7.18 16.33 -6.33
N LEU A 105 -7.82 15.77 -5.30
CA LEU A 105 -8.78 16.49 -4.47
C LEU A 105 -8.06 17.21 -3.32
N CYS A 106 -8.30 18.51 -3.17
CA CYS A 106 -7.93 19.28 -1.98
C CYS A 106 -9.03 19.14 -0.92
N PRO A 107 -8.78 18.48 0.23
CA PRO A 107 -9.82 18.17 1.21
C PRO A 107 -10.45 19.40 1.88
N ALA A 108 -9.68 20.47 2.04
CA ALA A 108 -10.10 21.63 2.82
C ALA A 108 -11.20 22.46 2.12
N ASP A 109 -11.13 22.56 0.79
CA ASP A 109 -11.91 23.54 0.02
C ASP A 109 -12.77 22.90 -1.09
N GLU A 110 -12.81 21.56 -1.16
CA GLU A 110 -13.43 20.81 -2.28
C GLU A 110 -12.94 21.30 -3.66
N ARG A 111 -11.65 21.60 -3.77
CA ARG A 111 -11.01 22.09 -5.00
C ARG A 111 -10.21 21.00 -5.67
N LEU A 112 -10.07 21.12 -6.99
CA LEU A 112 -9.25 20.24 -7.79
C LEU A 112 -7.85 20.85 -7.95
N LEU A 113 -6.84 20.09 -7.57
CA LEU A 113 -5.43 20.39 -7.80
C LEU A 113 -4.98 19.64 -9.04
N LEU A 114 -4.64 20.38 -10.09
CA LEU A 114 -4.15 19.85 -11.36
C LEU A 114 -2.64 20.02 -11.44
N LEU A 115 -1.92 18.91 -11.58
CA LEU A 115 -0.50 18.92 -11.88
C LEU A 115 -0.34 19.08 -13.40
N VAL A 116 0.27 20.18 -13.83
CA VAL A 116 0.38 20.57 -15.23
C VAL A 116 1.84 20.62 -15.63
N GLY A 117 2.18 20.03 -16.78
CA GLY A 117 3.51 20.09 -17.36
C GLY A 117 3.55 20.81 -18.72
N ARG A 118 4.73 21.32 -19.09
CA ARG A 118 4.99 21.88 -20.44
C ARG A 118 5.23 20.81 -21.50
N SER A 119 5.68 19.65 -21.07
CA SER A 119 5.94 18.50 -21.92
C SER A 119 5.02 17.36 -21.53
N LYS A 120 4.79 16.45 -22.47
CA LYS A 120 4.10 15.20 -22.18
C LYS A 120 4.90 14.44 -21.10
N SER A 121 4.20 13.86 -20.12
CA SER A 121 4.82 12.92 -19.20
C SER A 121 5.33 11.69 -19.97
N ALA A 122 6.31 10.98 -19.40
CA ALA A 122 6.54 9.59 -19.79
C ALA A 122 5.23 8.81 -19.62
N ASP A 123 4.95 7.90 -20.55
CA ASP A 123 3.74 7.07 -20.55
C ASP A 123 4.06 5.72 -19.88
N PRO A 124 3.33 5.30 -18.84
CA PRO A 124 2.23 5.99 -18.16
C PRO A 124 2.68 7.12 -17.22
N SER A 125 1.86 8.18 -17.07
CA SER A 125 2.15 9.25 -16.11
C SER A 125 2.14 8.67 -14.68
N PRO A 126 3.21 8.86 -13.88
CA PRO A 126 3.25 8.34 -12.53
C PRO A 126 2.30 9.07 -11.56
N TRP A 127 1.69 10.18 -11.99
CA TRP A 127 0.84 11.05 -11.15
C TRP A 127 -0.62 11.11 -11.59
N LEU A 128 -0.98 10.41 -12.67
CA LEU A 128 -2.36 10.28 -13.11
C LEU A 128 -2.79 8.85 -12.92
N ASP A 129 -3.69 8.64 -11.96
CA ASP A 129 -4.22 7.33 -11.66
C ASP A 129 -4.96 6.75 -12.90
N PRO A 130 -4.65 5.52 -13.34
CA PRO A 130 -5.30 4.91 -14.50
C PRO A 130 -6.82 4.80 -14.37
N ASP A 131 -7.33 4.53 -13.17
CA ASP A 131 -8.77 4.36 -12.92
C ASP A 131 -9.47 5.73 -12.96
N LEU A 132 -8.84 6.74 -12.36
CA LEU A 132 -9.29 8.13 -12.50
C LEU A 132 -9.33 8.58 -13.98
N LYS A 133 -8.31 8.21 -14.76
CA LYS A 133 -8.24 8.53 -16.18
C LYS A 133 -9.35 7.82 -16.96
N ALA A 134 -9.59 6.55 -16.70
CA ALA A 134 -10.66 5.78 -17.32
C ALA A 134 -12.05 6.35 -16.97
N ALA A 135 -12.25 6.74 -15.71
CA ALA A 135 -13.48 7.40 -15.26
C ALA A 135 -13.68 8.76 -15.95
N ALA A 136 -12.63 9.56 -16.09
CA ALA A 136 -12.66 10.83 -16.82
C ALA A 136 -12.98 10.62 -18.30
N ASP A 137 -12.40 9.59 -18.94
CA ASP A 137 -12.70 9.24 -20.33
C ASP A 137 -14.16 8.86 -20.54
N ALA A 138 -14.70 8.03 -19.66
CA ALA A 138 -16.10 7.64 -19.70
C ALA A 138 -17.03 8.86 -19.51
N ALA A 139 -16.76 9.70 -18.50
CA ALA A 139 -17.52 10.91 -18.23
C ALA A 139 -17.47 11.91 -19.40
N PHE A 140 -16.30 12.10 -20.00
CA PHE A 140 -16.12 13.00 -21.14
C PHE A 140 -16.80 12.50 -22.41
N GLN A 141 -16.73 11.19 -22.69
CA GLN A 141 -17.43 10.58 -23.82
C GLN A 141 -18.95 10.70 -23.68
N GLN A 142 -19.49 10.44 -22.49
CA GLN A 142 -20.91 10.62 -22.19
C GLN A 142 -21.33 12.09 -22.36
N HIS A 143 -20.48 13.02 -21.91
CA HIS A 143 -20.71 14.45 -22.10
C HIS A 143 -20.75 14.83 -23.58
N CYS A 144 -19.79 14.37 -24.39
CA CYS A 144 -19.76 14.63 -25.83
C CYS A 144 -21.03 14.12 -26.53
N ALA A 145 -21.48 12.90 -26.19
CA ALA A 145 -22.75 12.37 -26.71
C ALA A 145 -23.95 13.23 -26.32
N THR A 146 -23.97 13.72 -25.07
CA THR A 146 -25.05 14.58 -24.55
C THR A 146 -25.06 15.95 -25.24
N VAL A 147 -23.89 16.55 -25.47
CA VAL A 147 -23.76 17.82 -26.20
C VAL A 147 -24.16 17.65 -27.65
N ALA A 148 -23.76 16.56 -28.32
CA ALA A 148 -24.18 16.29 -29.69
C ALA A 148 -25.71 16.14 -29.82
N ALA A 149 -26.35 15.42 -28.89
CA ALA A 149 -27.80 15.29 -28.86
C ALA A 149 -28.50 16.65 -28.61
N PHE A 150 -27.93 17.47 -27.71
CA PHE A 150 -28.41 18.82 -27.45
C PHE A 150 -28.31 19.72 -28.69
N GLU A 151 -27.16 19.72 -29.37
CA GLU A 151 -26.93 20.51 -30.58
C GLU A 151 -27.85 20.09 -31.72
N GLU A 152 -28.10 18.79 -31.87
CA GLU A 152 -29.04 18.25 -32.84
C GLU A 152 -30.49 18.65 -32.54
N GLU A 153 -30.91 18.65 -31.28
CA GLU A 153 -32.23 19.13 -30.89
C GLU A 153 -32.37 20.65 -31.13
N MET A 154 -31.32 21.43 -30.81
CA MET A 154 -31.31 22.87 -31.09
C MET A 154 -31.36 23.17 -32.59
N ARG A 155 -30.65 22.38 -33.41
CA ARG A 155 -30.70 22.47 -34.88
C ARG A 155 -32.10 22.14 -35.40
N ARG A 156 -32.70 21.04 -34.93
CA ARG A 156 -34.07 20.64 -35.30
C ARG A 156 -35.11 21.68 -34.91
N GLN A 157 -34.97 22.28 -33.74
CA GLN A 157 -35.86 23.35 -33.28
C GLN A 157 -35.70 24.60 -34.17
N LYS A 158 -34.47 24.98 -34.50
CA LYS A 158 -34.20 26.10 -35.41
C LYS A 158 -34.82 25.87 -36.80
N GLU A 159 -34.69 24.67 -37.35
CA GLU A 159 -35.29 24.31 -38.65
C GLU A 159 -36.83 24.34 -38.62
N LYS A 160 -37.45 23.90 -37.51
CA LYS A 160 -38.90 24.04 -37.32
C LYS A 160 -39.35 25.50 -37.25
N ASP A 161 -38.60 26.32 -36.50
CA ASP A 161 -38.90 27.74 -36.34
C ASP A 161 -38.75 28.47 -37.69
N GLU A 162 -37.69 28.17 -38.46
CA GLU A 162 -37.48 28.69 -39.83
C GLU A 162 -38.58 28.22 -40.81
N ALA A 163 -38.98 26.94 -40.75
CA ALA A 163 -40.05 26.42 -41.59
C ALA A 163 -41.42 27.05 -41.27
N LEU A 164 -41.70 27.35 -40.00
CA LEU A 164 -42.93 28.01 -39.56
C LEU A 164 -42.97 29.47 -40.02
N VAL A 165 -41.85 30.19 -39.89
CA VAL A 165 -41.70 31.56 -40.42
C VAL A 165 -41.85 31.59 -41.95
N SER A 166 -41.32 30.60 -42.66
CA SER A 166 -41.47 30.50 -44.12
C SER A 166 -42.91 30.24 -44.56
N LYS A 167 -43.71 29.51 -43.76
CA LYS A 167 -45.14 29.25 -44.06
C LYS A 167 -46.05 30.41 -43.67
N HIS A 168 -45.64 31.20 -42.68
CA HIS A 168 -46.40 32.31 -42.12
C HIS A 168 -45.52 33.56 -41.97
N PRO A 169 -45.23 34.28 -43.07
CA PRO A 169 -44.35 35.46 -43.04
C PRO A 169 -44.83 36.54 -42.06
N GLU A 170 -46.14 36.66 -41.85
CA GLU A 170 -46.78 37.55 -40.88
C GLU A 170 -46.39 37.23 -39.43
N MET A 171 -46.00 35.99 -39.12
CA MET A 171 -45.57 35.55 -37.80
C MET A 171 -44.08 35.81 -37.53
N ALA A 172 -43.29 36.27 -38.52
CA ALA A 172 -41.85 36.49 -38.35
C ALA A 172 -41.53 37.46 -37.19
N SER A 173 -42.28 38.56 -37.08
CA SER A 173 -42.14 39.54 -36.00
C SER A 173 -42.48 38.97 -34.62
N VAL A 174 -43.53 38.13 -34.55
CA VAL A 174 -43.97 37.47 -33.32
C VAL A 174 -42.96 36.41 -32.88
N MET A 175 -42.42 35.61 -33.81
CA MET A 175 -41.43 34.58 -33.53
C MET A 175 -40.07 35.17 -33.15
N ALA A 176 -39.64 36.28 -33.75
CA ALA A 176 -38.43 36.99 -33.33
C ALA A 176 -38.57 37.54 -31.89
N LYS A 177 -39.76 38.03 -31.53
CA LYS A 177 -40.06 38.47 -30.17
C LYS A 177 -40.16 37.29 -29.19
N ALA A 178 -40.72 36.16 -29.61
CA ALA A 178 -40.77 34.94 -28.79
C ALA A 178 -39.38 34.33 -28.57
N ALA A 179 -38.53 34.29 -29.61
CA ALA A 179 -37.16 33.79 -29.53
C ALA A 179 -36.27 34.66 -28.64
N SER A 180 -36.47 35.98 -28.63
CA SER A 180 -35.77 36.88 -27.70
C SER A 180 -36.27 36.78 -26.25
N LEU A 181 -37.49 36.26 -26.01
CA LEU A 181 -38.01 35.96 -24.68
C LEU A 181 -37.73 34.52 -24.22
N ARG A 182 -37.36 33.63 -25.14
CA ARG A 182 -37.06 32.22 -24.85
C ARG A 182 -35.58 32.11 -24.51
N TRP A 183 -35.26 31.98 -23.22
CA TRP A 183 -33.91 31.59 -22.81
C TRP A 183 -33.61 30.21 -23.39
N PRO A 184 -32.57 30.07 -24.24
CA PRO A 184 -32.17 28.75 -24.70
C PRO A 184 -31.82 27.90 -23.47
N PRO A 185 -32.17 26.60 -23.47
CA PRO A 185 -31.75 25.72 -22.40
C PRO A 185 -30.22 25.79 -22.26
N PRO A 186 -29.68 25.78 -21.03
CA PRO A 186 -28.24 25.84 -20.83
C PRO A 186 -27.60 24.64 -21.54
N ARG A 187 -26.50 24.89 -22.26
CA ARG A 187 -25.71 23.81 -22.87
C ARG A 187 -25.29 22.84 -21.75
N PRO A 188 -25.38 21.52 -21.95
CA PRO A 188 -24.91 20.55 -20.97
C PRO A 188 -23.47 20.84 -20.56
N VAL A 189 -23.12 20.57 -19.30
CA VAL A 189 -21.79 20.71 -18.73
C VAL A 189 -21.45 19.45 -17.96
N VAL A 190 -20.20 19.02 -18.01
CA VAL A 190 -19.65 17.96 -17.15
C VAL A 190 -18.66 18.57 -16.17
N THR A 191 -18.74 18.19 -14.90
CA THR A 191 -17.90 18.70 -13.82
C THR A 191 -17.06 17.57 -13.24
N ALA A 192 -15.96 17.89 -12.57
CA ALA A 192 -15.11 16.90 -11.92
C ALA A 192 -15.76 16.30 -10.65
N GLU A 193 -16.96 16.73 -10.27
CA GLU A 193 -17.72 16.16 -9.15
C GLU A 193 -18.03 14.67 -9.37
N CYS A 194 -18.28 14.26 -10.62
CA CYS A 194 -18.50 12.85 -10.96
C CYS A 194 -17.25 11.98 -10.76
N LEU A 195 -16.05 12.59 -10.65
CA LEU A 195 -14.78 11.91 -10.44
C LEU A 195 -14.35 11.88 -8.97
N ARG A 196 -15.16 12.43 -8.06
CA ARG A 196 -14.78 12.65 -6.65
C ARG A 196 -14.29 11.39 -5.94
N ALA A 197 -14.88 10.23 -6.23
CA ALA A 197 -14.50 8.96 -5.61
C ALA A 197 -13.11 8.46 -6.05
N GLU A 198 -12.71 8.79 -7.29
CA GLU A 198 -11.45 8.35 -7.90
C GLU A 198 -10.31 9.36 -7.70
N LEU A 199 -10.61 10.57 -7.21
CA LEU A 199 -9.61 11.62 -7.03
C LEU A 199 -8.75 11.36 -5.79
N PRO A 200 -7.43 11.10 -5.94
CA PRO A 200 -6.54 10.99 -4.79
C PRO A 200 -6.46 12.30 -4.03
N VAL A 201 -6.33 12.22 -2.71
CA VAL A 201 -6.20 13.43 -1.87
C VAL A 201 -4.81 14.02 -1.99
N ALA A 202 -4.73 15.34 -2.12
CA ALA A 202 -3.48 16.07 -2.06
C ALA A 202 -3.62 17.45 -1.43
N VAL A 203 -2.49 17.99 -0.99
CA VAL A 203 -2.37 19.37 -0.53
C VAL A 203 -1.17 20.02 -1.20
N THR A 204 -1.17 21.35 -1.24
CA THR A 204 -0.03 22.12 -1.74
C THR A 204 0.62 22.93 -0.64
N PHE A 205 1.89 23.27 -0.84
CA PHE A 205 2.63 24.14 0.06
C PHE A 205 3.63 24.99 -0.72
N ALA A 206 3.93 26.18 -0.20
CA ALA A 206 4.91 27.07 -0.82
C ALA A 206 6.34 26.57 -0.58
N VAL A 207 7.11 26.41 -1.64
CA VAL A 207 8.50 25.95 -1.60
C VAL A 207 9.44 27.14 -1.56
N SER A 208 10.37 27.14 -0.60
CA SER A 208 11.44 28.13 -0.50
C SER A 208 12.73 27.59 -1.12
N ARG A 209 13.48 28.46 -1.82
CA ARG A 209 14.73 28.11 -2.51
C ARG A 209 15.79 27.51 -1.57
N GLY A 210 16.56 26.56 -2.10
CA GLY A 210 17.86 26.16 -1.58
C GLY A 210 17.83 25.36 -0.27
N ARG A 211 16.70 24.72 0.07
CA ARG A 211 16.57 23.92 1.29
C ARG A 211 16.37 22.44 0.95
N GLY A 212 17.09 21.57 1.65
CA GLY A 212 17.03 20.13 1.46
C GLY A 212 15.65 19.52 1.78
N THR A 213 15.49 18.23 1.46
CA THR A 213 14.25 17.46 1.60
C THR A 213 13.61 17.55 2.98
N GLY A 214 14.39 17.55 4.06
CA GLY A 214 13.82 17.69 5.42
C GLY A 214 13.09 19.02 5.68
N HIS A 215 13.34 20.08 4.90
CA HIS A 215 12.52 21.29 4.94
C HIS A 215 11.18 21.09 4.22
N LEU A 216 11.18 20.38 3.08
CA LEU A 216 9.97 20.00 2.36
C LEU A 216 9.07 19.14 3.26
N ASP A 217 9.63 18.16 3.97
CA ASP A 217 8.89 17.33 4.93
C ASP A 217 8.17 18.20 5.96
N THR A 218 8.87 19.19 6.54
CA THR A 218 8.29 20.09 7.55
C THR A 218 7.13 20.92 6.97
N LEU A 219 7.25 21.39 5.73
CA LEU A 219 6.21 22.16 5.05
C LEU A 219 5.01 21.28 4.67
N ALA A 220 5.29 20.08 4.16
CA ALA A 220 4.28 19.08 3.82
C ALA A 220 3.49 18.64 5.05
N ILE A 221 4.16 18.31 6.16
CA ILE A 221 3.51 17.96 7.44
C ILE A 221 2.55 19.06 7.89
N LYS A 222 2.98 20.33 7.82
CA LYS A 222 2.12 21.47 8.18
C LYS A 222 0.91 21.60 7.25
N ALA A 223 1.10 21.40 5.95
CA ALA A 223 0.02 21.48 4.97
C ALA A 223 -0.98 20.33 5.15
N ILE A 224 -0.49 19.11 5.38
CA ILE A 224 -1.32 17.93 5.67
C ILE A 224 -2.12 18.17 6.95
N ALA A 225 -1.46 18.59 8.03
CA ALA A 225 -2.13 18.85 9.30
C ALA A 225 -3.17 19.99 9.20
N ALA A 226 -2.96 20.97 8.32
CA ALA A 226 -3.92 22.04 8.07
C ALA A 226 -5.12 21.62 7.20
N SER A 227 -5.02 20.51 6.47
CA SER A 227 -6.07 20.05 5.54
C SER A 227 -7.25 19.36 6.21
N ASN A 228 -7.13 19.01 7.50
CA ASN A 228 -8.08 18.19 8.26
C ASN A 228 -8.35 16.79 7.68
N ALA A 229 -7.66 16.37 6.62
CA ALA A 229 -7.74 15.00 6.14
C ALA A 229 -6.99 14.06 7.09
N ALA A 230 -7.51 12.83 7.23
CA ALA A 230 -6.87 11.80 8.02
C ALA A 230 -5.46 11.48 7.50
N PRO A 231 -4.52 11.11 8.39
CA PRO A 231 -3.16 10.74 7.99
C PRO A 231 -3.16 9.46 7.14
N SER A 232 -2.00 9.16 6.56
CA SER A 232 -1.77 7.89 5.88
C SER A 232 -1.72 6.75 6.90
N ARG A 233 -2.33 5.59 6.56
CA ARG A 233 -2.39 4.40 7.41
C ARG A 233 -1.01 3.94 7.91
N ASP A 234 -0.01 4.01 7.03
CA ASP A 234 1.34 3.49 7.25
C ASP A 234 2.40 4.59 7.35
N GLY A 235 1.95 5.86 7.39
CA GLY A 235 2.79 7.05 7.38
C GLY A 235 3.49 7.34 6.04
N SER A 236 3.12 6.67 4.94
CA SER A 236 3.70 6.91 3.62
C SER A 236 3.00 8.07 2.90
N TYR A 237 3.79 8.99 2.36
CA TYR A 237 3.37 10.14 1.58
C TYR A 237 4.24 10.25 0.33
N ILE A 238 3.64 10.69 -0.78
CA ILE A 238 4.35 10.89 -2.04
C ILE A 238 4.23 12.36 -2.41
N GLY A 239 5.33 12.99 -2.77
CA GLY A 239 5.36 14.41 -3.08
C GLY A 239 6.10 14.73 -4.35
N VAL A 240 5.69 15.80 -5.00
CA VAL A 240 6.29 16.33 -6.21
C VAL A 240 6.60 17.80 -6.06
N VAL A 241 7.81 18.18 -6.45
CA VAL A 241 8.27 19.57 -6.40
C VAL A 241 8.94 19.93 -7.73
N PRO A 242 8.64 21.12 -8.29
CA PRO A 242 9.35 21.60 -9.46
C PRO A 242 10.85 21.76 -9.20
N SER A 243 11.69 21.18 -10.08
CA SER A 243 13.16 21.18 -9.90
C SER A 243 13.74 22.60 -9.84
N ASP A 244 13.21 23.50 -10.68
CA ASP A 244 13.59 24.91 -10.70
C ASP A 244 12.83 25.72 -9.64
N SER A 245 13.03 25.39 -8.36
CA SER A 245 12.36 26.10 -7.27
C SER A 245 12.76 27.59 -7.26
N ARG A 246 11.77 28.47 -7.47
CA ARG A 246 11.91 29.93 -7.40
C ARG A 246 10.94 30.47 -6.35
N PRO A 247 11.05 31.74 -5.91
CA PRO A 247 10.07 32.31 -5.01
C PRO A 247 8.67 32.13 -5.62
N ARG A 248 7.74 31.53 -4.85
CA ARG A 248 6.34 31.19 -5.21
C ARG A 248 6.09 29.85 -5.92
N THR A 249 7.09 28.99 -6.07
CA THR A 249 6.84 27.60 -6.51
C THR A 249 5.99 26.86 -5.47
N ARG A 250 4.97 26.11 -5.91
CA ARG A 250 4.15 25.23 -5.06
C ARG A 250 4.62 23.79 -5.22
N GLY A 251 4.84 23.10 -4.12
CA GLY A 251 4.96 21.64 -4.07
C GLY A 251 3.58 21.02 -3.84
N LEU A 252 3.43 19.76 -4.24
CA LEU A 252 2.24 18.97 -4.00
C LEU A 252 2.63 17.71 -3.23
N VAL A 253 1.81 17.32 -2.26
CA VAL A 253 1.94 16.05 -1.54
C VAL A 253 0.60 15.34 -1.52
N THR A 254 0.60 14.06 -1.85
CA THR A 254 -0.56 13.19 -1.97
C THR A 254 -0.37 11.92 -1.14
N TRP A 255 -1.48 11.39 -0.64
CA TRP A 255 -1.55 10.15 0.13
C TRP A 255 -2.98 9.60 0.10
N THR A 256 -3.15 8.38 0.59
CA THR A 256 -4.46 7.78 0.83
C THR A 256 -4.86 8.01 2.29
N PRO A 257 -5.85 8.87 2.59
CA PRO A 257 -6.29 9.11 3.96
C PRO A 257 -6.88 7.85 4.58
N HIS A 258 -6.54 7.58 5.83
CA HIS A 258 -7.07 6.43 6.58
C HIS A 258 -8.09 6.89 7.62
N ASN A 259 -9.37 6.79 7.28
CA ASN A 259 -10.50 7.16 8.16
C ASN A 259 -11.00 5.99 9.02
N GLY A 260 -10.34 4.84 8.96
CA GLY A 260 -10.76 3.62 9.67
C GLY A 260 -10.36 3.61 11.14
N LEU A 261 -10.38 2.42 11.73
CA LEU A 261 -9.85 2.16 13.06
C LEU A 261 -8.33 2.43 13.13
N PRO A 262 -7.76 2.72 14.31
CA PRO A 262 -6.31 2.94 14.44
C PRO A 262 -5.52 1.80 13.83
N ALA A 263 -4.56 2.13 12.97
CA ALA A 263 -3.77 1.12 12.29
C ALA A 263 -2.79 0.44 13.26
N TYR A 264 -2.54 -0.86 13.09
CA TYR A 264 -1.57 -1.57 13.93
C TYR A 264 -0.16 -0.93 13.95
N PRO A 265 0.40 -0.42 12.82
CA PRO A 265 1.64 0.35 12.85
C PRO A 265 1.57 1.58 13.77
N GLU A 266 0.42 2.27 13.82
CA GLU A 266 0.22 3.41 14.72
C GLU A 266 0.20 2.99 16.18
N ILE A 267 -0.48 1.88 16.50
CA ILE A 267 -0.50 1.31 17.85
C ILE A 267 0.91 0.99 18.32
N ARG A 268 1.73 0.37 17.47
CA ARG A 268 3.13 0.06 17.79
C ARG A 268 3.97 1.31 18.06
N CYS A 269 3.84 2.33 17.21
CA CYS A 269 4.52 3.61 17.42
C CYS A 269 4.09 4.28 18.72
N ALA A 270 2.78 4.30 19.00
CA ALA A 270 2.23 4.85 20.24
C ALA A 270 2.76 4.08 21.46
N LEU A 271 2.76 2.76 21.41
CA LEU A 271 3.25 1.88 22.48
C LEU A 271 4.75 2.10 22.75
N GLN A 272 5.59 2.15 21.71
CA GLN A 272 7.02 2.45 21.84
C GLN A 272 7.27 3.82 22.49
N ALA A 273 6.46 4.83 22.16
CA ALA A 273 6.60 6.17 22.71
C ALA A 273 6.06 6.29 24.14
N ARG A 274 4.96 5.60 24.47
CA ARG A 274 4.18 5.83 25.69
C ARG A 274 4.38 4.78 26.77
N LEU A 275 4.75 3.56 26.38
CA LEU A 275 5.06 2.48 27.30
C LEU A 275 6.38 1.77 26.98
N PRO A 276 7.53 2.48 27.06
CA PRO A 276 8.84 1.88 26.80
C PRO A 276 9.23 0.67 27.68
N ALA A 277 8.49 0.39 28.76
CA ALA A 277 8.68 -0.74 29.66
C ALA A 277 8.00 -2.05 29.18
N ALA A 278 7.13 -1.97 28.16
CA ALA A 278 6.58 -3.15 27.49
C ALA A 278 7.63 -3.90 26.64
N PHE A 279 8.75 -3.25 26.34
CA PHE A 279 9.79 -3.76 25.46
C PHE A 279 10.97 -4.33 26.23
N ARG A 280 11.59 -5.38 25.65
CA ARG A 280 12.90 -5.86 26.09
C ARG A 280 13.95 -4.77 25.92
N ARG A 281 14.92 -4.70 26.84
CA ARG A 281 16.04 -3.76 26.77
C ARG A 281 17.38 -4.47 27.00
N PRO A 282 18.32 -4.43 26.02
CA PRO A 282 18.12 -3.97 24.65
C PRO A 282 17.18 -4.90 23.86
N LEU A 283 16.60 -4.39 22.77
CA LEU A 283 15.94 -5.24 21.78
C LEU A 283 16.97 -6.16 21.09
N ASN A 284 16.55 -7.36 20.75
CA ASN A 284 17.33 -8.34 19.99
C ASN A 284 17.45 -7.90 18.52
N ASN A 285 18.66 -7.97 17.97
CA ASN A 285 18.99 -7.54 16.60
C ASN A 285 19.49 -8.71 15.72
N GLY A 286 19.17 -9.95 16.11
CA GLY A 286 19.61 -11.16 15.42
C GLY A 286 18.46 -12.12 15.14
N LEU A 287 18.74 -13.13 14.33
CA LEU A 287 17.84 -14.26 14.12
C LEU A 287 17.94 -15.18 15.33
N ALA A 288 16.88 -15.23 16.12
CA ALA A 288 16.70 -16.26 17.14
C ALA A 288 15.89 -17.40 16.53
N ARG A 289 16.52 -18.19 15.65
CA ARG A 289 15.93 -19.46 15.22
C ARG A 289 15.81 -20.34 16.47
N PRO A 290 14.66 -20.99 16.74
CA PRO A 290 14.59 -22.08 17.72
C PRO A 290 15.74 -23.04 17.42
N LYS A 291 16.55 -23.40 18.41
CA LYS A 291 17.83 -24.13 18.20
C LYS A 291 17.58 -25.45 17.46
N LEU A 292 17.72 -25.44 16.14
CA LEU A 292 17.60 -26.58 15.24
C LEU A 292 18.75 -26.51 14.25
N ASP A 293 19.71 -27.39 14.47
CA ASP A 293 20.93 -27.69 13.73
C ASP A 293 21.90 -26.56 13.31
N SER A 294 23.10 -26.68 13.87
CA SER A 294 24.30 -25.86 13.67
C SER A 294 25.06 -26.17 12.37
N THR A 295 24.48 -26.96 11.46
CA THR A 295 25.15 -27.45 10.25
C THR A 295 24.97 -26.56 9.03
N PHE A 296 24.09 -25.56 9.09
CA PHE A 296 23.95 -24.58 8.01
C PHE A 296 24.70 -23.30 8.38
N SER A 297 25.72 -23.00 7.56
CA SER A 297 26.52 -21.77 7.61
C SER A 297 25.62 -20.54 7.79
N SER A 298 26.15 -19.50 8.43
CA SER A 298 25.48 -18.24 8.78
C SER A 298 25.08 -17.40 7.57
N ASP A 299 24.33 -18.00 6.64
CA ASP A 299 23.82 -17.36 5.45
C ASP A 299 22.73 -16.38 5.90
N SER A 300 22.99 -15.12 5.59
CA SER A 300 22.08 -13.98 5.75
C SER A 300 20.65 -14.33 5.35
N ALA A 301 19.66 -13.94 6.17
CA ALA A 301 18.25 -14.01 5.84
C ALA A 301 18.03 -13.51 4.40
N GLY A 302 17.55 -14.41 3.54
CA GLY A 302 17.32 -14.18 2.12
C GLY A 302 15.94 -13.59 1.91
N GLY A 303 15.89 -12.32 1.49
CA GLY A 303 14.71 -11.64 0.95
C GLY A 303 13.47 -11.50 1.84
N LEU A 304 12.98 -10.27 1.96
CA LEU A 304 11.66 -9.97 2.52
C LEU A 304 10.57 -10.15 1.46
N THR A 305 9.46 -10.74 1.85
CA THR A 305 8.20 -10.81 1.08
C THR A 305 7.07 -10.25 1.95
N HIS A 306 6.05 -9.65 1.32
CA HIS A 306 4.82 -9.29 2.02
C HIS A 306 3.81 -10.43 1.92
N GLY A 307 3.06 -10.64 3.00
CA GLY A 307 2.06 -11.71 3.09
C GLY A 307 0.61 -11.26 2.94
N ASP A 308 0.32 -10.04 2.44
CA ASP A 308 -0.95 -9.84 1.72
C ASP A 308 -0.79 -10.50 0.38
N ARG A 309 -1.30 -11.71 0.28
CA ARG A 309 -1.51 -12.33 -1.00
C ARG A 309 -2.86 -12.98 -0.93
N ASP A 310 -3.76 -12.52 -1.78
CA ASP A 310 -5.02 -13.20 -1.96
C ASP A 310 -4.70 -14.65 -2.38
N PRO A 311 -5.34 -15.66 -1.78
CA PRO A 311 -5.06 -17.07 -2.09
C PRO A 311 -5.00 -17.40 -3.60
N PRO A 312 -5.82 -16.78 -4.48
CA PRO A 312 -5.70 -16.93 -5.94
C PRO A 312 -4.36 -16.48 -6.53
N GLU A 313 -3.76 -15.39 -6.03
CA GLU A 313 -2.49 -14.85 -6.57
C GLU A 313 -1.31 -15.75 -6.22
N ASN A 314 -1.22 -16.18 -4.95
CA ASN A 314 -0.25 -17.17 -4.48
C ASN A 314 -0.26 -18.46 -5.29
N MET A 315 -1.45 -18.92 -5.64
CA MET A 315 -1.66 -20.15 -6.36
C MET A 315 -1.12 -20.08 -7.80
N GLN A 316 -1.35 -18.97 -8.51
CA GLN A 316 -0.83 -18.78 -9.86
C GLN A 316 0.70 -18.63 -9.87
N GLU A 317 1.28 -18.15 -8.76
CA GLU A 317 2.73 -18.06 -8.61
C GLU A 317 3.40 -19.43 -8.46
N LEU A 318 2.77 -20.33 -7.70
CA LEU A 318 3.34 -21.63 -7.33
C LEU A 318 2.98 -22.78 -8.28
N SER A 319 2.08 -22.58 -9.25
CA SER A 319 1.50 -23.65 -10.09
C SER A 319 2.54 -24.50 -10.83
N ASP A 320 3.65 -23.88 -11.24
CA ASP A 320 4.65 -24.49 -12.13
C ASP A 320 5.88 -25.02 -11.37
N ILE A 321 5.83 -25.04 -10.04
CA ILE A 321 6.96 -25.48 -9.22
C ILE A 321 7.26 -26.97 -9.40
N ARG A 322 8.56 -27.26 -9.45
CA ARG A 322 9.12 -28.61 -9.32
C ARG A 322 10.10 -28.64 -8.15
N LEU A 323 9.79 -29.48 -7.18
CA LEU A 323 10.54 -29.75 -5.97
C LEU A 323 11.50 -30.91 -6.23
N ASP A 324 12.60 -30.62 -6.92
CA ASP A 324 13.68 -31.59 -7.14
C ASP A 324 14.65 -31.53 -5.96
N LEU A 325 14.30 -32.22 -4.86
CA LEU A 325 15.06 -32.23 -3.62
C LEU A 325 16.01 -33.45 -3.60
N PRO A 326 17.33 -33.25 -3.49
CA PRO A 326 18.25 -34.34 -3.20
C PRO A 326 17.92 -34.97 -1.84
N ASP A 327 17.97 -36.31 -1.75
CA ASP A 327 17.67 -37.08 -0.54
C ASP A 327 16.31 -36.72 0.11
N ALA A 328 15.29 -36.46 -0.73
CA ALA A 328 13.99 -35.95 -0.30
C ALA A 328 13.34 -36.78 0.81
N ASP A 329 13.41 -38.11 0.72
CA ASP A 329 12.78 -39.01 1.69
C ASP A 329 13.48 -38.96 3.06
N ARG A 330 14.82 -38.91 3.09
CA ARG A 330 15.59 -38.73 4.32
C ARG A 330 15.33 -37.35 4.96
N GLN A 331 15.25 -36.31 4.13
CA GLN A 331 14.94 -34.96 4.61
C GLN A 331 13.52 -34.87 5.16
N ARG A 332 12.56 -35.56 4.53
CA ARG A 332 11.20 -35.71 5.01
C ARG A 332 11.16 -36.37 6.38
N GLU A 333 11.82 -37.53 6.55
CA GLU A 333 11.88 -38.23 7.85
C GLU A 333 12.46 -37.34 8.95
N GLY A 334 13.54 -36.60 8.65
CA GLY A 334 14.13 -35.63 9.57
C GLY A 334 13.15 -34.51 9.94
N LEU A 335 12.46 -33.92 8.96
CA LEU A 335 11.47 -32.88 9.21
C LEU A 335 10.27 -33.41 10.03
N ASP A 336 9.77 -34.61 9.73
CA ASP A 336 8.64 -35.19 10.45
C ASP A 336 9.00 -35.48 11.93
N ALA A 337 10.25 -35.90 12.19
CA ALA A 337 10.78 -36.05 13.54
C ALA A 337 10.87 -34.69 14.27
N GLU A 338 11.44 -33.66 13.63
CA GLU A 338 11.51 -32.31 14.20
C GLU A 338 10.12 -31.72 14.45
N ARG A 339 9.17 -31.88 13.52
CA ARG A 339 7.78 -31.42 13.70
C ARG A 339 7.08 -32.13 14.84
N THR A 340 7.40 -33.39 15.10
CA THR A 340 6.88 -34.12 16.26
C THR A 340 7.42 -33.54 17.57
N GLU A 341 8.66 -33.04 17.57
CA GLU A 341 9.31 -32.45 18.73
C GLU A 341 8.87 -31.01 19.00
N VAL A 342 8.90 -30.14 17.98
CA VAL A 342 8.71 -28.69 18.14
C VAL A 342 7.53 -28.10 17.36
N GLY A 343 6.82 -28.91 16.56
CA GLY A 343 5.66 -28.43 15.80
C GLY A 343 6.03 -27.62 14.56
N PHE A 344 5.27 -26.54 14.30
CA PHE A 344 5.46 -25.67 13.14
C PHE A 344 6.73 -24.81 13.24
N ASP A 345 7.24 -24.60 14.46
CA ASP A 345 8.53 -23.96 14.74
C ASP A 345 9.72 -24.60 13.99
N ALA A 346 9.57 -25.88 13.58
CA ALA A 346 10.55 -26.56 12.75
C ALA A 346 10.71 -25.89 11.37
N ILE A 347 9.64 -25.31 10.83
CA ILE A 347 9.54 -24.83 9.44
C ILE A 347 9.56 -23.30 9.38
N ALA A 348 8.85 -22.63 10.29
CA ALA A 348 8.77 -21.18 10.36
C ALA A 348 8.68 -20.74 11.83
N TRP A 349 8.88 -19.44 12.10
CA TRP A 349 8.71 -18.90 13.44
C TRP A 349 8.41 -17.40 13.41
N TYR A 350 7.75 -16.92 14.46
CA TYR A 350 7.46 -15.50 14.66
C TYR A 350 8.44 -14.83 15.64
N GLN A 351 9.00 -13.67 15.25
CA GLN A 351 9.81 -12.82 16.11
C GLN A 351 9.03 -11.56 16.52
N PRO A 352 8.54 -11.46 17.77
CA PRO A 352 7.70 -10.36 18.24
C PRO A 352 8.42 -9.00 18.31
N HIS A 353 7.77 -7.91 17.89
CA HIS A 353 8.35 -6.57 17.96
C HIS A 353 8.60 -6.05 19.39
N HIS A 354 7.99 -6.66 20.42
CA HIS A 354 8.31 -6.34 21.82
C HIS A 354 9.73 -6.72 22.23
N GLN A 355 10.34 -7.71 21.56
CA GLN A 355 11.70 -8.16 21.91
C GLN A 355 12.70 -8.01 20.77
N TRP A 356 12.27 -7.87 19.51
CA TRP A 356 13.14 -7.72 18.35
C TRP A 356 13.08 -6.32 17.74
N THR A 357 14.18 -5.89 17.12
CA THR A 357 14.24 -4.58 16.44
C THR A 357 13.34 -4.51 15.21
N ASN A 358 13.05 -3.29 14.73
CA ASN A 358 12.26 -3.08 13.50
C ASN A 358 12.82 -3.81 12.26
N GLY A 359 14.13 -4.03 12.18
CA GLY A 359 14.74 -4.77 11.07
C GLY A 359 14.64 -6.29 11.18
N THR A 360 14.40 -6.81 12.39
CA THR A 360 14.48 -8.26 12.67
C THR A 360 13.20 -8.86 13.24
N TRP A 361 12.16 -8.10 13.58
CA TRP A 361 10.87 -8.67 13.97
C TRP A 361 10.05 -9.10 12.73
N GLY A 362 9.14 -10.07 12.90
CA GLY A 362 8.25 -10.57 11.83
C GLY A 362 8.26 -12.09 11.73
N ILE A 363 7.69 -12.62 10.65
CA ILE A 363 7.61 -14.05 10.35
C ILE A 363 8.83 -14.47 9.54
N TYR A 364 9.39 -15.62 9.88
CA TYR A 364 10.54 -16.22 9.21
C TYR A 364 10.21 -17.63 8.75
N PHE A 365 10.53 -17.95 7.51
CA PHE A 365 10.46 -19.29 6.97
C PHE A 365 11.86 -19.85 6.78
N ASP A 366 12.08 -21.10 7.17
CA ASP A 366 13.18 -21.89 6.63
C ASP A 366 12.81 -22.32 5.20
N ALA A 367 13.48 -21.74 4.22
CA ALA A 367 13.16 -21.94 2.82
C ALA A 367 13.29 -23.41 2.41
N ARG A 368 14.29 -24.12 2.95
CA ARG A 368 14.54 -25.52 2.60
C ARG A 368 13.51 -26.43 3.24
N LYS A 369 13.22 -26.25 4.53
CA LYS A 369 12.22 -27.09 5.22
C LYS A 369 10.81 -26.86 4.70
N LEU A 370 10.52 -25.66 4.20
CA LEU A 370 9.26 -25.40 3.49
C LEU A 370 9.13 -26.24 2.22
N ASP A 371 10.19 -26.35 1.41
CA ASP A 371 10.19 -27.24 0.24
C ASP A 371 9.99 -28.70 0.65
N VAL A 372 10.65 -29.14 1.73
CA VAL A 372 10.53 -30.51 2.26
C VAL A 372 9.10 -30.78 2.74
N LEU A 373 8.44 -29.83 3.42
CA LEU A 373 7.03 -29.95 3.80
C LEU A 373 6.13 -30.10 2.58
N ALA A 374 6.34 -29.26 1.56
CA ALA A 374 5.56 -29.33 0.32
C ALA A 374 5.74 -30.67 -0.40
N TYR A 375 6.98 -31.20 -0.43
CA TYR A 375 7.25 -32.54 -0.95
C TYR A 375 6.54 -33.62 -0.13
N SER A 376 6.60 -33.55 1.21
CA SER A 376 5.94 -34.50 2.11
C SER A 376 4.42 -34.55 1.86
N LEU A 377 3.77 -33.37 1.80
CA LEU A 377 2.35 -33.27 1.46
C LEU A 377 2.03 -33.86 0.08
N HIS A 378 2.86 -33.59 -0.93
CA HIS A 378 2.68 -34.15 -2.27
C HIS A 378 2.74 -35.69 -2.26
N GLN A 379 3.70 -36.28 -1.54
CA GLN A 379 3.79 -37.73 -1.38
C GLN A 379 2.57 -38.31 -0.66
N ASP A 380 2.05 -37.62 0.35
CA ASP A 380 0.84 -38.03 1.06
C ASP A 380 -0.40 -37.98 0.17
N PHE A 381 -0.51 -36.97 -0.70
CA PHE A 381 -1.56 -36.92 -1.72
C PHE A 381 -1.48 -38.12 -2.66
N MET A 382 -0.29 -38.40 -3.20
CA MET A 382 -0.08 -39.50 -4.12
C MET A 382 -0.34 -40.86 -3.49
N SER A 383 0.13 -41.11 -2.27
CA SER A 383 -0.06 -42.36 -1.54
C SER A 383 -1.53 -42.67 -1.24
N ARG A 384 -2.36 -41.61 -1.06
CA ARG A 384 -3.81 -41.72 -0.86
C ARG A 384 -4.62 -41.61 -2.16
N GLY A 385 -3.95 -41.63 -3.30
CA GLY A 385 -4.59 -41.56 -4.62
C GLY A 385 -5.28 -40.22 -4.91
N VAL A 386 -4.86 -39.14 -4.26
CA VAL A 386 -5.29 -37.78 -4.57
C VAL A 386 -4.27 -37.19 -5.54
N ARG A 387 -4.64 -37.05 -6.81
CA ARG A 387 -3.72 -36.54 -7.85
C ARG A 387 -3.78 -35.01 -7.89
N VAL A 388 -2.71 -34.36 -7.45
CA VAL A 388 -2.52 -32.91 -7.47
C VAL A 388 -1.07 -32.61 -7.88
N PRO A 389 -0.75 -31.47 -8.51
CA PRO A 389 0.64 -31.14 -8.79
C PRO A 389 1.39 -30.70 -7.54
N GLN A 390 2.72 -30.69 -7.65
CA GLN A 390 3.60 -30.19 -6.59
C GLN A 390 3.34 -28.71 -6.25
N GLY A 391 2.97 -27.89 -7.23
CA GLY A 391 2.59 -26.49 -6.99
C GLY A 391 1.41 -26.33 -6.03
N PHE A 392 0.45 -27.25 -6.05
CA PHE A 392 -0.67 -27.25 -5.09
C PHE A 392 -0.21 -27.64 -3.68
N ALA A 393 0.70 -28.61 -3.56
CA ALA A 393 1.29 -28.97 -2.28
C ALA A 393 2.17 -27.84 -1.70
N ALA A 394 2.92 -27.15 -2.54
CA ALA A 394 3.69 -25.94 -2.18
C ALA A 394 2.77 -24.81 -1.70
N PHE A 395 1.65 -24.59 -2.40
CA PHE A 395 0.63 -23.62 -1.98
C PHE A 395 0.08 -23.94 -0.59
N LEU A 396 -0.27 -25.21 -0.32
CA LEU A 396 -0.76 -25.62 1.00
C LEU A 396 0.31 -25.50 2.07
N ALA A 397 1.54 -25.98 1.82
CA ALA A 397 2.65 -25.90 2.75
C ALA A 397 2.92 -24.45 3.19
N PHE A 398 3.06 -23.52 2.22
CA PHE A 398 3.32 -22.12 2.52
C PHE A 398 2.18 -21.48 3.32
N ASN A 399 0.94 -21.62 2.86
CA ASN A 399 -0.16 -20.87 3.46
C ASN A 399 -0.66 -21.48 4.79
N LEU A 400 -0.56 -22.79 5.00
CA LEU A 400 -0.85 -23.39 6.31
C LEU A 400 0.14 -22.89 7.36
N THR A 401 1.43 -22.95 7.04
CA THR A 401 2.48 -22.43 7.92
C THR A 401 2.36 -20.93 8.11
N TYR A 402 2.07 -20.16 7.06
CA TYR A 402 1.87 -18.72 7.18
C TYR A 402 0.67 -18.35 8.06
N ALA A 403 -0.46 -19.04 7.92
CA ALA A 403 -1.64 -18.81 8.73
C ALA A 403 -1.39 -19.12 10.22
N HIS A 404 -0.60 -20.17 10.50
CA HIS A 404 -0.11 -20.49 11.84
C HIS A 404 0.74 -19.31 12.39
N GLU A 405 1.79 -18.89 11.68
CA GLU A 405 2.68 -17.81 12.15
C GLU A 405 1.98 -16.45 12.28
N MET A 406 1.03 -16.16 11.40
CA MET A 406 0.24 -14.93 11.45
C MET A 406 -0.66 -14.87 12.69
N PHE A 407 -1.03 -16.03 13.25
CA PHE A 407 -1.77 -16.07 14.51
C PHE A 407 -0.95 -15.49 15.66
N HIS A 408 0.34 -15.85 15.79
CA HIS A 408 1.23 -15.28 16.81
C HIS A 408 1.39 -13.76 16.64
N ALA A 409 1.49 -13.28 15.40
CA ALA A 409 1.52 -11.86 15.12
C ALA A 409 0.22 -11.15 15.55
N ARG A 410 -0.95 -11.79 15.35
CA ARG A 410 -2.24 -11.29 15.84
C ARG A 410 -2.31 -11.30 17.37
N VAL A 411 -1.79 -12.33 18.03
CA VAL A 411 -1.71 -12.39 19.50
C VAL A 411 -0.89 -11.22 20.03
N GLU A 412 0.28 -10.94 19.43
CA GLU A 412 1.10 -9.80 19.79
C GLU A 412 0.38 -8.46 19.51
N ALA A 413 -0.32 -8.34 18.37
CA ALA A 413 -1.08 -7.14 18.06
C ALA A 413 -2.19 -6.86 19.08
N THR A 414 -2.89 -7.90 19.51
CA THR A 414 -3.90 -7.83 20.57
C THR A 414 -3.29 -7.44 21.91
N LEU A 415 -2.15 -8.02 22.28
CA LEU A 415 -1.43 -7.62 23.49
C LEU A 415 -1.00 -6.15 23.41
N SER A 416 -0.48 -5.69 22.27
CA SER A 416 -0.08 -4.29 22.05
C SER A 416 -1.25 -3.32 22.30
N TRP A 417 -2.44 -3.67 21.81
CA TRP A 417 -3.66 -2.91 22.04
C TRP A 417 -4.09 -2.91 23.52
N LEU A 418 -4.06 -4.08 24.17
CA LEU A 418 -4.37 -4.21 25.59
C LEU A 418 -3.39 -3.45 26.48
N GLU A 419 -2.11 -3.43 26.12
CA GLU A 419 -1.07 -2.68 26.83
C GLU A 419 -1.27 -1.18 26.70
N LEU A 420 -1.58 -0.69 25.50
CA LEU A 420 -1.81 0.73 25.25
C LEU A 420 -3.07 1.23 25.96
N THR A 421 -4.14 0.44 25.95
CA THR A 421 -5.40 0.79 26.62
C THR A 421 -5.30 0.73 28.15
N ALA A 422 -4.55 -0.25 28.69
CA ALA A 422 -4.34 -0.37 30.13
C ALA A 422 -3.14 0.42 30.67
N MET A 423 -2.29 0.95 29.78
CA MET A 423 -0.99 1.55 30.09
C MET A 423 -0.13 0.65 31.00
N GLN A 424 -0.11 -0.65 30.72
CA GLN A 424 0.59 -1.66 31.52
C GLN A 424 1.32 -2.65 30.62
N PRO A 425 2.57 -3.06 30.96
CA PRO A 425 3.30 -4.05 30.18
C PRO A 425 2.69 -5.44 30.45
N ARG A 426 2.13 -6.06 29.41
CA ARG A 426 1.44 -7.34 29.44
C ARG A 426 2.15 -8.40 28.59
N PHE A 427 2.73 -8.04 27.45
CA PHE A 427 3.35 -8.98 26.52
C PHE A 427 4.46 -9.80 27.20
N LEU A 428 5.42 -9.13 27.85
CA LEU A 428 6.52 -9.83 28.53
C LEU A 428 6.01 -10.68 29.71
N ARG A 429 4.95 -10.25 30.39
CA ARG A 429 4.33 -11.02 31.49
C ARG A 429 3.60 -12.24 30.96
N TYR A 430 2.92 -12.10 29.85
CA TYR A 430 2.27 -13.20 29.14
C TYR A 430 3.30 -14.23 28.69
N GLY A 431 4.40 -13.79 28.06
CA GLY A 431 5.48 -14.67 27.63
C GLY A 431 6.01 -15.56 28.76
N ILE A 432 6.34 -14.96 29.91
CA ILE A 432 6.89 -15.70 31.06
C ILE A 432 5.80 -16.49 31.81
N GLY A 433 4.68 -15.84 32.10
CA GLY A 433 3.66 -16.36 33.02
C GLY A 433 2.66 -17.33 32.39
N VAL A 434 2.54 -17.33 31.06
CA VAL A 434 1.62 -18.20 30.32
C VAL A 434 2.36 -19.02 29.30
N TYR A 435 3.00 -18.38 28.31
CA TYR A 435 3.54 -19.07 27.15
C TYR A 435 4.64 -20.07 27.55
N ASP A 436 5.66 -19.60 28.27
CA ASP A 436 6.74 -20.47 28.77
C ASP A 436 6.24 -21.47 29.82
N ALA A 437 5.26 -21.07 30.65
CA ALA A 437 4.74 -21.91 31.74
C ALA A 437 3.85 -23.07 31.26
N LEU A 438 3.21 -22.91 30.09
CA LEU A 438 2.32 -23.91 29.49
C LEU A 438 2.96 -24.62 28.28
N ARG A 439 4.22 -24.32 27.97
CA ARG A 439 4.96 -24.96 26.87
C ARG A 439 4.85 -26.49 26.96
N GLU A 440 4.59 -27.10 25.81
CA GLU A 440 4.45 -28.55 25.61
C GLU A 440 3.36 -29.21 26.46
N THR A 441 2.37 -28.45 26.98
CA THR A 441 1.19 -29.01 27.64
C THR A 441 -0.08 -28.88 26.79
N PRO A 442 -1.12 -29.71 27.01
CA PRO A 442 -2.39 -29.57 26.30
C PRO A 442 -3.09 -28.22 26.53
N GLU A 443 -2.75 -27.50 27.60
CA GLU A 443 -3.25 -26.16 27.90
C GLU A 443 -2.48 -25.05 27.17
N TRP A 444 -1.52 -25.38 26.30
CA TRP A 444 -0.81 -24.43 25.45
C TRP A 444 -1.69 -23.94 24.31
N PHE A 445 -2.72 -23.16 24.66
CA PHE A 445 -3.76 -22.76 23.73
C PHE A 445 -3.25 -21.90 22.57
N GLU A 446 -2.16 -21.15 22.72
CA GLU A 446 -1.64 -20.34 21.61
C GLU A 446 -1.32 -21.20 20.39
N GLU A 447 -0.58 -22.30 20.58
CA GLU A 447 -0.18 -23.22 19.50
C GLU A 447 -1.36 -24.02 18.96
N ALA A 448 -2.25 -24.48 19.84
CA ALA A 448 -3.48 -25.16 19.45
C ALA A 448 -4.34 -24.28 18.53
N LEU A 449 -4.51 -23.01 18.92
CA LEU A 449 -5.33 -22.04 18.20
C LEU A 449 -4.64 -21.49 16.94
N ALA A 450 -3.30 -21.48 16.90
CA ALA A 450 -2.54 -21.21 15.68
C ALA A 450 -2.81 -22.28 14.61
N ASN A 451 -2.72 -23.56 14.99
CA ASN A 451 -3.09 -24.68 14.10
C ASN A 451 -4.58 -24.66 13.71
N TRP A 452 -5.47 -24.32 14.63
CA TRP A 452 -6.89 -24.14 14.30
C TRP A 452 -7.10 -23.00 13.29
N THR A 453 -6.36 -21.90 13.42
CA THR A 453 -6.42 -20.77 12.49
C THR A 453 -5.94 -21.19 11.09
N ALA A 454 -4.88 -22.01 11.01
CA ALA A 454 -4.44 -22.60 9.74
C ALA A 454 -5.52 -23.52 9.13
N TRP A 455 -6.19 -24.33 9.94
CA TRP A 455 -7.33 -25.13 9.51
C TRP A 455 -8.51 -24.28 9.00
N GLN A 456 -8.87 -23.20 9.72
CA GLN A 456 -9.94 -22.29 9.29
C GLN A 456 -9.61 -21.59 7.98
N TRP A 457 -8.37 -21.15 7.80
CA TRP A 457 -7.90 -20.61 6.52
C TRP A 457 -8.11 -21.63 5.40
N PHE A 458 -7.68 -22.87 5.61
CA PHE A 458 -7.82 -23.95 4.63
C PHE A 458 -9.29 -24.23 4.30
N LYS A 459 -10.18 -24.20 5.30
CA LYS A 459 -11.62 -24.43 5.13
C LYS A 459 -12.41 -23.20 4.66
N SER A 460 -11.76 -22.06 4.42
CA SER A 460 -12.44 -20.88 3.88
C SER A 460 -13.02 -21.13 2.47
N ASP A 461 -14.13 -20.48 2.14
CA ASP A 461 -14.82 -20.68 0.85
C ASP A 461 -13.91 -20.42 -0.36
N VAL A 462 -13.03 -19.42 -0.26
CA VAL A 462 -12.05 -19.10 -1.29
C VAL A 462 -11.10 -20.28 -1.50
N VAL A 463 -10.50 -20.79 -0.44
CA VAL A 463 -9.53 -21.90 -0.54
C VAL A 463 -10.22 -23.19 -0.97
N GLN A 464 -11.39 -23.52 -0.40
CA GLN A 464 -12.14 -24.72 -0.78
C GLN A 464 -12.59 -24.68 -2.25
N SER A 465 -12.97 -23.50 -2.76
CA SER A 465 -13.26 -23.31 -4.20
C SER A 465 -12.02 -23.57 -5.07
N LEU A 466 -10.82 -23.20 -4.60
CA LEU A 466 -9.57 -23.50 -5.30
C LEU A 466 -9.24 -25.00 -5.23
N VAL A 467 -9.38 -25.64 -4.07
CA VAL A 467 -9.18 -27.10 -3.90
C VAL A 467 -10.08 -27.88 -4.85
N ALA A 468 -11.35 -27.47 -4.98
CA ALA A 468 -12.32 -28.09 -5.87
C ALA A 468 -11.92 -28.07 -7.35
N ARG A 469 -11.10 -27.10 -7.78
CA ARG A 469 -10.60 -27.01 -9.17
C ARG A 469 -9.53 -28.06 -9.48
N TRP A 470 -8.80 -28.54 -8.48
CA TRP A 470 -7.70 -29.50 -8.68
C TRP A 470 -8.13 -30.94 -8.54
N THR A 471 -9.06 -31.20 -7.61
CA THR A 471 -9.42 -32.56 -7.27
C THR A 471 -10.88 -32.66 -6.89
N SER A 472 -11.53 -33.71 -7.41
CA SER A 472 -12.85 -34.14 -6.97
C SER A 472 -12.83 -34.85 -5.61
N ARG A 473 -11.65 -35.20 -5.08
CA ARG A 473 -11.46 -35.92 -3.82
C ARG A 473 -11.14 -34.97 -2.65
N GLN A 474 -11.99 -33.98 -2.43
CA GLN A 474 -11.78 -32.96 -1.39
C GLN A 474 -11.59 -33.57 0.01
N SER A 475 -12.39 -34.57 0.37
CA SER A 475 -12.26 -35.28 1.65
C SER A 475 -10.91 -35.98 1.84
N GLY A 476 -10.25 -36.37 0.75
CA GLY A 476 -8.89 -36.90 0.78
C GLY A 476 -7.87 -35.82 1.13
N VAL A 477 -8.08 -34.59 0.63
CA VAL A 477 -7.24 -33.44 0.96
C VAL A 477 -7.40 -33.04 2.41
N ASP A 478 -8.66 -32.94 2.89
CA ASP A 478 -8.98 -32.62 4.28
C ASP A 478 -8.24 -33.56 5.25
N ARG A 479 -8.32 -34.88 5.02
CA ARG A 479 -7.65 -35.89 5.87
C ARG A 479 -6.13 -35.81 5.86
N ILE A 480 -5.52 -35.26 4.81
CA ILE A 480 -4.06 -35.09 4.73
C ILE A 480 -3.66 -33.84 5.51
N VAL A 481 -4.42 -32.75 5.37
CA VAL A 481 -4.20 -31.53 6.15
C VAL A 481 -4.41 -31.81 7.65
N GLU A 482 -5.48 -32.53 8.02
CA GLU A 482 -5.69 -32.97 9.40
C GLU A 482 -4.52 -33.78 9.94
N ALA A 483 -4.05 -34.79 9.20
CA ALA A 483 -2.91 -35.61 9.59
C ALA A 483 -1.62 -34.78 9.73
N ALA A 484 -1.42 -33.78 8.87
CA ALA A 484 -0.29 -32.87 8.98
C ALA A 484 -0.37 -32.02 10.26
N LEU A 485 -1.54 -31.50 10.64
CA LEU A 485 -1.72 -30.75 11.89
C LEU A 485 -1.63 -31.64 13.15
N ASP A 486 -2.03 -32.90 13.04
CA ASP A 486 -1.92 -33.89 14.12
C ASP A 486 -0.47 -34.33 14.37
N LEU A 487 0.42 -34.18 13.36
CA LEU A 487 1.86 -34.42 13.48
C LEU A 487 2.57 -33.22 14.14
N SER A 488 2.31 -33.03 15.43
CA SER A 488 2.90 -31.96 16.25
C SER A 488 2.88 -32.35 17.75
N PRO A 489 3.69 -31.70 18.62
CA PRO A 489 3.74 -31.98 20.06
C PRO A 489 2.42 -31.63 20.78
N PRO A 490 2.26 -32.00 22.08
CA PRO A 490 1.12 -31.53 22.88
C PRO A 490 0.96 -30.01 22.83
N GLY A 491 -0.30 -29.54 22.90
CA GLY A 491 -0.64 -28.14 22.63
C GLY A 491 -0.92 -27.91 21.16
N TYR A 492 0.05 -28.17 20.28
CA TYR A 492 -0.15 -28.05 18.83
C TYR A 492 -1.17 -29.04 18.27
N ARG A 493 -1.05 -30.34 18.60
CA ARG A 493 -1.93 -31.40 18.07
C ARG A 493 -3.37 -31.33 18.60
N ASP A 494 -3.58 -30.60 19.69
CA ASP A 494 -4.88 -30.42 20.32
C ASP A 494 -5.72 -29.33 19.63
N TRP A 495 -5.34 -28.93 18.41
CA TRP A 495 -5.90 -27.81 17.64
C TRP A 495 -7.43 -27.81 17.49
N ARG A 496 -8.07 -28.98 17.52
CA ARG A 496 -9.55 -29.10 17.44
C ARG A 496 -10.27 -28.40 18.60
N VAL A 497 -9.58 -28.09 19.71
CA VAL A 497 -10.14 -27.25 20.79
C VAL A 497 -10.56 -25.86 20.31
N GLY A 498 -9.99 -25.36 19.21
CA GLY A 498 -10.36 -24.08 18.62
C GLY A 498 -11.79 -24.02 18.07
N ALA A 499 -12.46 -25.18 17.90
CA ALA A 499 -13.90 -25.21 17.61
C ALA A 499 -14.76 -24.70 18.78
N ALA A 500 -14.23 -24.77 20.02
CA ALA A 500 -14.97 -24.41 21.22
C ALA A 500 -14.70 -22.96 21.64
N THR A 501 -15.77 -22.17 21.82
CA THR A 501 -15.69 -20.79 22.35
C THR A 501 -14.98 -20.72 23.71
N SER A 502 -15.07 -21.77 24.53
CA SER A 502 -14.40 -21.86 25.83
C SER A 502 -12.87 -21.84 25.73
N ALA A 503 -12.28 -22.44 24.69
CA ALA A 503 -10.83 -22.40 24.47
C ALA A 503 -10.38 -20.96 24.19
N TRP A 504 -11.08 -20.27 23.28
CA TRP A 504 -10.84 -18.86 22.98
C TRP A 504 -11.01 -17.93 24.17
N ARG A 505 -12.06 -18.12 24.99
CA ARG A 505 -12.26 -17.37 26.24
C ARG A 505 -11.13 -17.58 27.22
N THR A 506 -10.69 -18.82 27.38
CA THR A 506 -9.59 -19.17 28.28
C THR A 506 -8.31 -18.51 27.81
N PHE A 507 -7.99 -18.62 26.52
CA PHE A 507 -6.82 -18.00 25.92
C PHE A 507 -6.84 -16.48 26.03
N ALA A 508 -7.94 -15.83 25.67
CA ALA A 508 -8.08 -14.38 25.80
C ALA A 508 -7.97 -13.91 27.28
N THR A 509 -8.42 -14.72 28.23
CA THR A 509 -8.21 -14.47 29.66
C THR A 509 -6.75 -14.57 30.06
N GLN A 510 -6.01 -15.55 29.52
CA GLN A 510 -4.57 -15.68 29.74
C GLN A 510 -3.82 -14.44 29.21
N LEU A 511 -4.19 -13.92 28.03
CA LEU A 511 -3.62 -12.69 27.47
C LEU A 511 -3.89 -11.46 28.35
N VAL A 512 -5.13 -11.30 28.82
CA VAL A 512 -5.54 -10.15 29.64
C VAL A 512 -4.89 -10.18 31.03
N THR A 513 -4.80 -11.36 31.64
CA THR A 513 -4.35 -11.50 33.04
C THR A 513 -2.86 -11.81 33.18
N GLY A 514 -2.21 -12.31 32.13
CA GLY A 514 -0.85 -12.84 32.19
C GLY A 514 -0.71 -14.07 33.10
N LYS A 515 -1.79 -14.81 33.34
CA LYS A 515 -1.83 -15.97 34.23
C LYS A 515 -2.24 -17.23 33.45
N PRO A 516 -1.63 -18.39 33.74
CA PRO A 516 -1.83 -19.61 32.95
C PRO A 516 -3.23 -20.22 33.19
N LYS A 517 -3.80 -20.01 34.38
CA LYS A 517 -5.14 -20.48 34.74
C LYS A 517 -6.06 -19.28 34.98
N PRO A 518 -7.28 -19.27 34.41
CA PRO A 518 -8.30 -18.30 34.82
C PRO A 518 -8.58 -18.51 36.32
N GLY A 519 -8.72 -17.42 37.07
CA GLY A 519 -9.12 -17.48 38.48
C GLY A 519 -10.50 -18.15 38.64
N LEU A 520 -10.92 -18.44 39.87
CA LEU A 520 -12.30 -18.89 40.10
C LEU A 520 -13.29 -17.76 39.75
N PRO A 521 -14.43 -18.05 39.07
CA PRO A 521 -14.86 -19.34 38.51
C PRO A 521 -14.03 -19.75 37.28
N ARG A 522 -13.78 -21.05 37.07
CA ARG A 522 -12.95 -21.64 35.97
C ARG A 522 -13.44 -21.32 34.53
N ILE A 523 -14.38 -20.42 34.37
CA ILE A 523 -14.87 -19.92 33.09
C ILE A 523 -14.03 -18.70 32.73
N GLY A 524 -13.39 -18.72 31.56
CA GLY A 524 -12.67 -17.57 31.04
C GLY A 524 -13.56 -16.33 30.92
N LEU A 525 -12.97 -15.15 31.06
CA LEU A 525 -13.62 -13.88 30.82
C LEU A 525 -14.19 -13.85 29.37
N PRO A 526 -15.37 -13.23 29.15
CA PRO A 526 -16.00 -13.13 27.84
C PRO A 526 -15.35 -12.03 27.00
N VAL A 527 -14.04 -12.18 26.76
CA VAL A 527 -13.19 -11.22 26.05
C VAL A 527 -12.55 -11.83 24.81
N GLU A 528 -13.06 -12.97 24.33
CA GLU A 528 -12.59 -13.64 23.11
C GLU A 528 -12.66 -12.75 21.85
N SER A 529 -13.52 -11.73 21.87
CA SER A 529 -13.66 -10.76 20.78
C SER A 529 -12.38 -9.96 20.49
N VAL A 530 -11.45 -9.90 21.45
CA VAL A 530 -10.12 -9.29 21.25
C VAL A 530 -9.24 -10.06 20.26
N LEU A 531 -9.62 -11.30 19.89
CA LEU A 531 -8.92 -12.15 18.92
C LEU A 531 -9.79 -12.54 17.72
N LEU A 532 -11.10 -12.77 17.93
CA LEU A 532 -11.99 -13.41 16.96
C LEU A 532 -12.97 -12.46 16.25
N GLY A 533 -13.09 -11.20 16.67
CA GLY A 533 -14.09 -10.27 16.15
C GLY A 533 -13.52 -9.27 15.14
N PRO A 534 -14.37 -8.32 14.66
CA PRO A 534 -13.84 -7.07 14.17
C PRO A 534 -12.99 -6.46 15.29
N LEU A 535 -11.69 -6.43 15.07
CA LEU A 535 -10.74 -5.91 16.04
C LEU A 535 -11.03 -4.41 16.25
N ALA A 536 -10.71 -3.88 17.43
CA ALA A 536 -10.83 -2.44 17.71
C ALA A 536 -9.76 -1.59 17.00
N TYR A 537 -9.00 -2.21 16.09
CA TYR A 537 -7.88 -1.66 15.36
C TYR A 537 -7.77 -2.31 13.97
N ASP A 538 -7.17 -1.60 13.02
CA ASP A 538 -6.92 -2.12 11.67
C ASP A 538 -5.58 -2.88 11.66
N PHE A 539 -5.66 -4.21 11.72
CA PHE A 539 -4.53 -5.12 11.56
C PHE A 539 -4.62 -5.82 10.21
N ARG A 540 -3.56 -5.71 9.41
CA ARG A 540 -3.44 -6.37 8.11
C ARG A 540 -2.25 -7.31 8.09
N PRO A 541 -2.31 -8.40 7.32
CA PRO A 541 -1.16 -9.27 7.08
C PRO A 541 0.08 -8.50 6.60
N THR A 542 -0.09 -7.44 5.80
CA THR A 542 0.99 -6.55 5.33
C THR A 542 1.70 -5.76 6.43
N ASP A 543 1.13 -5.64 7.62
CA ASP A 543 1.79 -4.97 8.74
C ASP A 543 2.94 -5.81 9.31
N VAL A 544 2.94 -7.13 9.06
CA VAL A 544 3.90 -8.09 9.57
C VAL A 544 4.91 -8.45 8.46
N PRO A 545 6.20 -8.14 8.63
CA PRO A 545 7.23 -8.51 7.68
C PRO A 545 7.36 -10.04 7.60
N LEU A 546 7.45 -10.59 6.39
CA LEU A 546 7.76 -12.00 6.16
C LEU A 546 9.14 -12.13 5.51
N ARG A 547 9.93 -13.12 5.92
CA ARG A 547 11.30 -13.34 5.45
C ARG A 547 11.57 -14.81 5.22
N PHE A 548 12.46 -15.12 4.29
CA PHE A 548 12.98 -16.47 4.11
C PHE A 548 14.42 -16.56 4.63
N VAL A 549 14.80 -17.72 5.16
CA VAL A 549 16.14 -18.04 5.63
C VAL A 549 16.63 -19.25 4.85
N GLY A 550 17.82 -19.12 4.27
CA GLY A 550 18.39 -20.14 3.38
C GLY A 550 17.83 -20.08 1.96
N ARG A 551 18.11 -21.13 1.17
CA ARG A 551 17.67 -21.30 -0.21
C ARG A 551 16.54 -22.33 -0.28
N GLY A 552 15.56 -22.08 -1.14
CA GLY A 552 14.46 -23.00 -1.40
C GLY A 552 13.70 -22.61 -2.66
N VAL A 553 13.19 -23.60 -3.38
CA VAL A 553 12.48 -23.42 -4.66
C VAL A 553 11.25 -22.55 -4.46
N ILE A 554 10.48 -22.80 -3.40
CA ILE A 554 9.29 -22.00 -3.10
C ILE A 554 9.70 -20.55 -2.83
N ALA A 555 10.69 -20.33 -1.96
CA ALA A 555 11.19 -19.00 -1.65
C ALA A 555 11.69 -18.27 -2.92
N ASP A 556 12.48 -18.93 -3.76
CA ASP A 556 13.02 -18.38 -5.00
C ASP A 556 11.92 -18.00 -5.99
N VAL A 557 10.87 -18.82 -6.14
CA VAL A 557 9.72 -18.49 -7.00
C VAL A 557 8.95 -17.31 -6.44
N LEU A 558 8.67 -17.31 -5.14
CA LEU A 558 7.97 -16.20 -4.48
C LEU A 558 8.78 -14.90 -4.48
N GLN A 559 10.11 -14.99 -4.51
CA GLN A 559 11.02 -13.84 -4.56
C GLN A 559 11.38 -13.39 -5.98
N SER A 560 11.19 -14.22 -7.01
CA SER A 560 11.60 -13.89 -8.38
C SER A 560 10.55 -13.15 -9.19
N ARG A 561 9.27 -13.21 -8.82
CA ARG A 561 8.18 -12.64 -9.64
C ARG A 561 7.96 -11.13 -9.41
N PRO A 562 7.66 -10.33 -10.45
CA PRO A 562 7.44 -8.89 -10.32
C PRO A 562 6.15 -8.50 -9.57
N ALA A 563 5.16 -9.38 -9.47
CA ALA A 563 3.90 -9.14 -8.77
C ALA A 563 4.04 -9.27 -7.25
N SER A 564 4.89 -10.20 -6.78
CA SER A 564 5.23 -10.30 -5.37
C SER A 564 6.03 -9.08 -4.94
N LEU A 565 5.46 -8.24 -4.09
CA LEU A 565 6.12 -7.09 -3.47
C LEU A 565 7.35 -7.55 -2.64
N ASN A 566 8.45 -7.88 -3.31
CA ASN A 566 9.78 -7.80 -2.72
C ASN A 566 10.06 -6.32 -2.54
N VAL A 567 9.74 -5.81 -1.36
CA VAL A 567 10.33 -4.55 -0.96
C VAL A 567 11.63 -4.92 -0.24
N PRO A 568 12.80 -4.70 -0.87
CA PRO A 568 14.08 -5.10 -0.30
C PRO A 568 14.25 -4.48 1.08
N SER A 569 14.97 -5.20 1.95
CA SER A 569 15.37 -4.60 3.22
C SER A 569 16.12 -3.30 2.95
N ARG A 570 16.09 -2.39 3.91
CA ARG A 570 16.95 -1.20 3.85
C ARG A 570 18.41 -1.60 3.59
N ARG A 571 18.92 -2.61 4.29
CA ARG A 571 20.30 -3.11 4.12
C ARG A 571 20.57 -3.65 2.72
N GLU A 572 19.58 -4.26 2.07
CA GLU A 572 19.67 -4.72 0.70
C GLU A 572 19.73 -3.53 -0.28
N ILE A 573 18.91 -2.49 -0.07
CA ILE A 573 19.02 -1.24 -0.84
C ILE A 573 20.38 -0.57 -0.62
N GLU A 574 20.91 -0.53 0.60
CA GLU A 574 22.26 0.01 0.85
C GLU A 574 23.33 -0.77 0.08
N ARG A 575 23.25 -2.11 0.07
CA ARG A 575 24.16 -2.95 -0.73
C ARG A 575 23.99 -2.70 -2.22
N ALA A 576 22.76 -2.55 -2.69
CA ALA A 576 22.48 -2.22 -4.09
C ALA A 576 23.02 -0.84 -4.49
N LEU A 577 22.82 0.18 -3.66
CA LEU A 577 23.37 1.52 -3.87
C LEU A 577 24.90 1.46 -3.97
N LYS A 578 25.57 0.72 -3.07
CA LYS A 578 27.02 0.50 -3.17
C LYS A 578 27.41 -0.24 -4.46
N HIS A 579 26.64 -1.25 -4.86
CA HIS A 579 26.86 -2.00 -6.11
C HIS A 579 26.83 -1.09 -7.34
N PHE A 580 25.94 -0.09 -7.35
CA PHE A 580 25.86 0.94 -8.41
C PHE A 580 26.82 2.11 -8.23
N GLY A 581 27.75 2.03 -7.28
CA GLY A 581 28.78 3.04 -7.04
C GLY A 581 28.29 4.27 -6.26
N HIS A 582 27.09 4.23 -5.68
CA HIS A 582 26.62 5.28 -4.78
C HIS A 582 27.40 5.24 -3.46
N ARG A 583 27.71 6.43 -2.95
CA ARG A 583 28.41 6.61 -1.67
C ARG A 583 27.48 7.30 -0.68
N LEU A 584 27.47 6.82 0.56
CA LEU A 584 26.78 7.49 1.65
C LEU A 584 27.43 8.86 1.86
N ASP A 585 26.63 9.92 1.79
CA ASP A 585 27.08 11.28 2.05
C ASP A 585 26.91 11.59 3.55
N PRO A 586 27.99 11.66 4.35
CA PRO A 586 27.86 11.89 5.79
C PRO A 586 27.39 13.31 6.12
N SER A 587 27.47 14.24 5.17
CA SER A 587 26.93 15.60 5.30
C SER A 587 25.47 15.70 4.82
N GLY A 588 25.01 14.71 4.06
CA GLY A 588 23.69 14.60 3.47
C GLY A 588 22.81 13.58 4.21
N GLY A 589 21.75 14.05 4.85
CA GLY A 589 20.81 13.19 5.55
C GLY A 589 20.24 13.91 6.76
N LYS A 590 18.91 13.89 6.90
CA LYS A 590 18.24 14.55 8.02
C LYS A 590 17.16 13.64 8.58
N GLY A 591 17.18 13.45 9.89
CA GLY A 591 16.20 12.65 10.62
C GLY A 591 16.25 11.17 10.27
N SER A 592 15.15 10.68 9.69
CA SER A 592 14.90 9.27 9.37
C SER A 592 15.43 8.82 8.01
N HIS A 593 16.25 9.60 7.32
CA HIS A 593 16.79 9.27 5.99
C HIS A 593 18.30 9.45 5.89
N GLU A 594 18.92 8.68 5.00
CA GLU A 594 20.34 8.76 4.61
C GLU A 594 20.44 9.15 3.13
N GLN A 595 21.34 10.08 2.80
CA GLN A 595 21.57 10.49 1.42
C GLN A 595 22.69 9.67 0.79
N TRP A 596 22.42 9.10 -0.37
CA TRP A 596 23.36 8.32 -1.17
C TRP A 596 23.59 9.01 -2.50
N THR A 597 24.82 9.40 -2.79
CA THR A 597 25.18 10.14 -4.00
C THR A 597 25.82 9.21 -5.01
N GLY A 598 25.24 9.13 -6.21
CA GLY A 598 25.70 8.28 -7.30
C GLY A 598 26.89 8.85 -8.10
N PRO A 599 27.48 8.05 -9.00
CA PRO A 599 28.55 8.49 -9.90
C PRO A 599 28.15 9.65 -10.83
N ASP A 600 26.85 9.76 -11.10
CA ASP A 600 26.20 10.81 -11.89
C ASP A 600 25.83 12.05 -11.07
N ASN A 601 26.28 12.13 -9.81
CA ASN A 601 25.92 13.13 -8.81
C ASN A 601 24.41 13.19 -8.47
N ARG A 602 23.61 12.18 -8.86
CA ARG A 602 22.21 12.09 -8.43
C ARG A 602 22.14 11.54 -7.00
N ALA A 603 21.38 12.24 -6.15
CA ALA A 603 21.16 11.83 -4.77
C ALA A 603 19.92 10.93 -4.66
N PHE A 604 20.03 9.84 -3.92
CA PHE A 604 18.92 8.99 -3.49
C PHE A 604 18.79 9.06 -1.96
N TYR A 605 17.58 9.29 -1.46
CA TYR A 605 17.31 9.35 -0.03
C TYR A 605 16.70 8.05 0.45
N LEU A 606 17.48 7.26 1.19
CA LEU A 606 17.06 5.98 1.74
C LEU A 606 16.47 6.16 3.14
N PRO A 607 15.19 5.83 3.40
CA PRO A 607 14.63 5.84 4.74
C PRO A 607 15.30 4.80 5.65
N LYS A 608 15.34 5.10 6.95
CA LYS A 608 15.86 4.23 8.01
C LYS A 608 14.90 3.09 8.38
N ARG A 609 13.64 3.14 7.93
CA ARG A 609 12.63 2.08 8.10
C ARG A 609 13.04 0.84 7.31
N ASP A 610 12.75 -0.31 7.89
CA ASP A 610 13.03 -1.61 7.30
C ASP A 610 11.79 -2.52 7.47
N PRO A 611 11.27 -3.17 6.40
CA PRO A 611 11.63 -2.96 5.00
C PRO A 611 11.37 -1.51 4.54
N VAL A 612 11.95 -1.10 3.40
CA VAL A 612 11.52 0.15 2.78
C VAL A 612 10.04 0.03 2.37
N SER A 613 9.36 1.12 2.00
CA SER A 613 7.99 1.00 1.47
C SER A 613 8.01 0.62 -0.01
N PRO A 614 6.93 0.01 -0.55
CA PRO A 614 6.83 -0.27 -1.99
C PRO A 614 7.11 0.94 -2.87
N GLY A 615 6.61 2.10 -2.45
CA GLY A 615 6.85 3.38 -3.12
C GLY A 615 8.34 3.74 -3.14
N VAL A 616 9.04 3.58 -2.02
CA VAL A 616 10.49 3.84 -1.94
C VAL A 616 11.27 2.90 -2.84
N PHE A 617 10.90 1.61 -2.91
CA PHE A 617 11.56 0.69 -3.83
C PHE A 617 11.28 1.02 -5.29
N LYS A 618 10.04 1.41 -5.63
CA LYS A 618 9.71 1.91 -6.99
C LYS A 618 10.55 3.14 -7.34
N THR A 619 10.69 4.10 -6.42
CA THR A 619 11.55 5.29 -6.59
C THR A 619 13.02 4.90 -6.73
N PHE A 620 13.50 3.90 -5.98
CA PHE A 620 14.85 3.37 -6.08
C PHE A 620 15.13 2.74 -7.47
N LEU A 621 14.23 1.89 -7.96
CA LEU A 621 14.35 1.29 -9.29
C LEU A 621 14.38 2.37 -10.38
N HIS A 622 13.46 3.33 -10.29
CA HIS A 622 13.42 4.48 -11.19
C HIS A 622 14.69 5.35 -11.08
N HIS A 623 15.24 5.53 -9.88
CA HIS A 623 16.47 6.28 -9.66
C HIS A 623 17.64 5.67 -10.44
N LEU A 624 17.76 4.35 -10.40
CA LEU A 624 18.79 3.58 -11.08
C LEU A 624 18.51 3.32 -12.57
N GLY A 625 17.30 3.64 -13.06
CA GLY A 625 16.91 3.39 -14.45
C GLY A 625 16.82 1.90 -14.79
N ILE A 626 16.50 1.05 -13.82
CA ILE A 626 16.31 -0.39 -14.02
C ILE A 626 14.87 -0.77 -13.66
N ASP A 627 14.34 -1.80 -14.31
CA ASP A 627 13.07 -2.39 -13.91
C ASP A 627 13.26 -3.40 -12.76
N LYS A 628 12.14 -3.85 -12.21
CA LYS A 628 12.12 -4.79 -11.10
C LYS A 628 12.72 -6.15 -11.49
N ALA A 629 12.47 -6.64 -12.70
CA ALA A 629 12.99 -7.92 -13.17
C ALA A 629 14.53 -7.88 -13.27
N THR A 630 15.08 -6.80 -13.80
CA THR A 630 16.51 -6.54 -13.89
C THR A 630 17.13 -6.47 -12.50
N TYR A 631 16.48 -5.80 -11.55
CA TYR A 631 16.96 -5.78 -10.17
C TYR A 631 17.00 -7.19 -9.56
N ILE A 632 15.89 -7.93 -9.65
CA ILE A 632 15.75 -9.26 -9.05
C ILE A 632 16.72 -10.27 -9.67
N HIS A 633 16.87 -10.30 -10.99
CA HIS A 633 17.67 -11.32 -11.68
C HIS A 633 19.12 -10.90 -11.93
N GLY A 634 19.38 -9.61 -12.11
CA GLY A 634 20.69 -9.08 -12.50
C GLY A 634 21.49 -8.47 -11.37
N VAL A 635 20.82 -7.85 -10.40
CA VAL A 635 21.47 -7.08 -9.31
C VAL A 635 21.48 -7.88 -8.02
N ARG A 636 20.30 -8.29 -7.54
CA ARG A 636 20.10 -8.95 -6.24
C ARG A 636 21.03 -10.15 -6.00
N PRO A 637 21.29 -11.04 -6.97
CA PRO A 637 22.20 -12.18 -6.77
C PRO A 637 23.67 -11.78 -6.59
N ARG A 638 24.02 -10.50 -6.82
CA ARG A 638 25.37 -9.94 -6.72
C ARG A 638 25.56 -9.02 -5.50
N LEU A 639 24.55 -8.91 -4.63
CA LEU A 639 24.55 -8.12 -3.38
C LEU A 639 24.80 -9.00 -2.16
#